data_AF-A0A8T4T0Y5-F1
#
_entry.id   AF-A0A8T4T0Y5-F1
#
_cell.length_a   1.000
_cell.length_b   1.000
_cell.length_c   1.000
_cell.angle_alpha   90.00
_cell.angle_beta   90.00
_cell.angle_gamma   90.00
#
_symmetry.space_group_name_H-M   'P 1'
#
loop_
_entity.id
_entity.type
_entity.pdbx_description
1 polymer ?
#
loop_
_entity_poly.entity_id
_entity_poly.type
_entity_poly.pdbx_seq_one_letter_code
_entity_poly.pdbx_strand_id
1 'polypeptide(L)'
;MKKIHIFLFVFIFSLISYVDAAELTSCSVRNSNCLPSETTLFKLASLSNAHAELPTQNNYGYNVCCSGSNLNNQCIGNFAEVVRLSTPINAHIAGPGFTGYTNKVCLTATDKGISACQIRNGNCDTDEVCIVSISSEPSNAHVSSCAGQGSYPAKICCTVTQGNENPGTIPTRIIFFPPSPLSIPANGISTSALRAYLHDANGRPVPNKQINFEKIPPGSMLGSLYPTSINTGNDGFARVVYTSGVSTSNTFTYLRAKHVLPSGASITALTLVYLSAPSQCIPTNPTEICNDGVENDCDNLLDCLDSDCDLDPLCLEPCNPLCAPEICHPRAEICNNGLDDDCNVATPDNCASGACRITTAEIVHPTLDNYVYPNGAILDKNWPIRFRIITSGNCENKRIKFSLYDVNENTGQKDTKIIDLPGYVLLNNIDQIYYQTWNTEYRNGDNEGDEDLEYMFVAEAIASPGINKDSSNWVQVRDITSTNCGNNRIDTGEECDPSITPPVPVNLDECIEWQGRGYTGGSITCNPIQTAKQCHFNFDACLDGTTRDCGNGQLNSGESCDGGNLGGLGCSDLNRCLSGVLECNNDCTLNTNLCVWDCPNGGGVNRCGNGQLNSGERCDFMRVPNGCQFDMECVRSGPTKCRECTGLDADVRTRIISTPCEDDGSGDNVGVRTETIIKIRESTGAIIDTQELEKECTLIKETDIPFFTAANIAIVMILLSLYYIYTRYKKHH
;
A
#
# COMPACT_ATOMS: atom_id res chain seq x y z
N MET A 1 11.05 55.31 -46.64
CA MET A 1 11.93 54.93 -45.51
C MET A 1 11.11 54.77 -44.21
N LYS A 2 10.13 53.86 -44.17
CA LYS A 2 9.29 53.58 -42.97
C LYS A 2 9.12 52.07 -42.67
N LYS A 3 9.65 51.19 -43.51
CA LYS A 3 9.61 49.72 -43.32
C LYS A 3 10.89 49.13 -42.71
N ILE A 4 11.96 49.93 -42.54
CA ILE A 4 13.25 49.47 -42.00
C ILE A 4 13.33 49.61 -40.46
N HIS A 5 12.52 50.49 -39.85
CA HIS A 5 12.52 50.65 -38.38
C HIS A 5 11.68 49.61 -37.63
N ILE A 6 10.68 49.00 -38.28
CA ILE A 6 9.89 47.92 -37.66
C ILE A 6 10.67 46.61 -37.64
N PHE A 7 11.52 46.36 -38.65
CA PHE A 7 12.39 45.17 -38.67
C PHE A 7 13.55 45.27 -37.68
N LEU A 8 14.11 46.47 -37.44
CA LEU A 8 15.20 46.66 -36.47
C LEU A 8 14.70 46.59 -35.01
N PHE A 9 13.45 46.99 -34.74
CA PHE A 9 12.86 46.91 -33.40
C PHE A 9 12.45 45.48 -33.04
N VAL A 10 12.00 44.68 -34.02
CA VAL A 10 11.67 43.25 -33.81
C VAL A 10 12.93 42.39 -33.67
N PHE A 11 14.05 42.75 -34.32
CA PHE A 11 15.31 42.01 -34.19
C PHE A 11 16.07 42.31 -32.88
N ILE A 12 15.92 43.52 -32.32
CA ILE A 12 16.56 43.90 -31.04
C ILE A 12 15.73 43.42 -29.82
N PHE A 13 14.41 43.25 -29.94
CA PHE A 13 13.58 42.65 -28.89
C PHE A 13 13.63 41.11 -28.86
N SER A 14 14.19 40.46 -29.89
CA SER A 14 14.40 39.01 -29.94
C SER A 14 15.76 38.57 -29.37
N LEU A 15 16.56 39.49 -28.83
CA LEU A 15 17.91 39.25 -28.29
C LEU A 15 18.06 39.57 -26.79
N ILE A 16 16.99 39.93 -26.09
CA ILE A 16 17.01 40.15 -24.63
C ILE A 16 15.79 39.47 -24.00
N SER A 17 15.88 38.16 -23.82
CA SER A 17 15.16 37.34 -22.83
C SER A 17 15.75 35.93 -22.80
N TYR A 18 17.08 35.80 -22.82
CA TYR A 18 17.70 34.65 -22.19
C TYR A 18 17.99 35.10 -20.77
N VAL A 19 17.05 34.82 -19.87
CA VAL A 19 17.37 34.83 -18.45
C VAL A 19 18.26 33.60 -18.27
N ASP A 20 19.54 33.82 -18.00
CA ASP A 20 20.46 32.72 -17.70
C ASP A 20 19.82 31.84 -16.64
N ALA A 21 19.76 30.56 -16.96
CA ALA A 21 19.36 29.51 -16.05
C ALA A 21 20.13 29.66 -14.73
N ALA A 22 19.45 29.67 -13.57
CA ALA A 22 20.16 29.39 -12.33
C ALA A 22 20.73 27.96 -12.35
N GLU A 23 22.03 27.88 -12.08
CA GLU A 23 22.87 26.69 -12.05
C GLU A 23 23.77 26.76 -10.81
N LEU A 24 23.86 25.67 -10.05
CA LEU A 24 24.92 25.49 -9.06
C LEU A 24 26.17 25.05 -9.82
N THR A 25 27.17 25.93 -9.88
CA THR A 25 28.34 25.73 -10.75
C THR A 25 29.52 25.13 -10.00
N SER A 26 29.75 25.52 -8.76
CA SER A 26 30.82 24.96 -7.94
C SER A 26 30.65 25.30 -6.45
N CYS A 27 31.27 24.50 -5.58
CA CYS A 27 31.44 24.83 -4.16
C CYS A 27 32.87 24.56 -3.71
N SER A 28 33.39 25.40 -2.80
CA SER A 28 34.73 25.26 -2.24
C SER A 28 34.82 25.84 -0.83
N VAL A 29 35.72 25.28 -0.01
CA VAL A 29 36.01 25.80 1.33
C VAL A 29 37.16 26.79 1.27
N ARG A 30 37.00 27.98 1.86
CA ARG A 30 38.01 29.07 1.82
C ARG A 30 38.29 29.67 3.18
N ASN A 31 39.56 29.95 3.49
CA ASN A 31 39.98 30.66 4.70
C ASN A 31 39.86 32.19 4.55
N SER A 32 38.71 32.63 4.05
CA SER A 32 38.35 34.02 3.82
C SER A 32 36.85 34.11 3.63
N ASN A 33 36.32 35.32 3.58
CA ASN A 33 34.93 35.53 3.14
C ASN A 33 34.73 34.99 1.72
N CYS A 34 33.51 34.52 1.42
CA CYS A 34 33.11 34.14 0.06
C CYS A 34 33.12 35.36 -0.86
N LEU A 35 33.26 35.12 -2.17
CA LEU A 35 33.23 36.21 -3.16
C LEU A 35 31.86 36.88 -3.22
N PRO A 36 31.76 38.13 -3.72
CA PRO A 36 30.47 38.82 -3.87
C PRO A 36 29.43 38.08 -4.73
N SER A 37 29.88 37.16 -5.59
CA SER A 37 29.03 36.30 -6.45
C SER A 37 28.81 34.90 -5.89
N GLU A 38 29.25 34.63 -4.66
CA GLU A 38 29.12 33.33 -3.99
C GLU A 38 28.26 33.45 -2.73
N THR A 39 27.59 32.36 -2.38
CA THR A 39 26.81 32.26 -1.15
C THR A 39 27.58 31.47 -0.10
N THR A 40 27.67 32.02 1.11
CA THR A 40 28.17 31.30 2.29
C THR A 40 27.07 30.39 2.85
N LEU A 41 27.26 29.07 2.82
CA LEU A 41 26.29 28.14 3.39
C LEU A 41 26.46 27.96 4.90
N PHE A 42 27.69 27.69 5.34
CA PHE A 42 28.08 27.53 6.75
C PHE A 42 29.60 27.63 6.90
N LYS A 43 30.12 27.58 8.14
CA LYS A 43 31.55 27.79 8.43
C LYS A 43 32.17 26.62 9.18
N LEU A 44 33.47 26.41 9.00
CA LEU A 44 34.24 25.28 9.55
C LEU A 44 35.41 25.74 10.42
N ALA A 45 35.68 25.03 11.51
CA ALA A 45 36.83 25.29 12.38
C ALA A 45 38.19 25.04 11.68
N SER A 46 38.24 24.13 10.71
CA SER A 46 39.44 23.71 9.98
C SER A 46 39.06 23.15 8.59
N LEU A 47 40.05 22.88 7.73
CA LEU A 47 39.83 22.26 6.39
C LEU A 47 39.50 20.77 6.46
N SER A 48 39.84 20.09 7.56
CA SER A 48 39.54 18.68 7.80
C SER A 48 39.30 18.43 9.28
N ASN A 49 38.58 17.34 9.59
CA ASN A 49 38.22 16.93 10.96
C ASN A 49 37.66 18.09 11.80
N ALA A 50 36.78 18.88 11.20
CA ALA A 50 36.32 20.15 11.75
C ALA A 50 34.92 20.06 12.37
N HIS A 51 34.67 20.94 13.32
CA HIS A 51 33.33 21.34 13.75
C HIS A 51 32.78 22.44 12.84
N ALA A 52 31.46 22.54 12.77
CA ALA A 52 30.75 23.52 11.95
C ALA A 52 30.00 24.56 12.80
N GLU A 53 29.71 25.71 12.22
CA GLU A 53 28.80 26.71 12.79
C GLU A 53 27.89 27.31 11.71
N LEU A 54 26.74 27.85 12.13
CA LEU A 54 25.81 28.53 11.24
C LEU A 54 26.46 29.75 10.57
N PRO A 55 26.06 30.13 9.34
CA PRO A 55 26.65 31.25 8.61
C PRO A 55 26.49 32.60 9.33
N THR A 56 25.53 32.72 10.24
CA THR A 56 25.29 33.91 11.06
C THR A 56 26.30 34.08 12.20
N GLN A 57 27.10 33.05 12.51
CA GLN A 57 28.12 33.05 13.57
C GLN A 57 29.47 33.48 12.99
N ASN A 58 30.42 33.90 13.84
CA ASN A 58 31.69 34.48 13.41
C ASN A 58 32.91 33.92 14.19
N ASN A 59 32.82 32.69 14.70
CA ASN A 59 33.93 32.09 15.47
C ASN A 59 34.95 31.39 14.55
N TYR A 60 34.53 30.98 13.35
CA TYR A 60 35.34 30.18 12.43
C TYR A 60 35.73 30.94 11.16
N GLY A 61 36.98 30.73 10.72
CA GLY A 61 37.59 31.44 9.58
C GLY A 61 37.38 30.77 8.22
N TYR A 62 37.05 29.47 8.18
CA TYR A 62 36.79 28.76 6.93
C TYR A 62 35.31 28.82 6.56
N ASN A 63 35.01 29.27 5.35
CA ASN A 63 33.65 29.41 4.83
C ASN A 63 33.41 28.39 3.71
N VAL A 64 32.24 27.74 3.72
CA VAL A 64 31.76 26.91 2.61
C VAL A 64 31.06 27.82 1.60
N CYS A 65 31.72 28.08 0.48
CA CYS A 65 31.31 29.05 -0.53
C CYS A 65 30.82 28.34 -1.79
N CYS A 66 29.59 28.63 -2.21
CA CYS A 66 28.98 28.06 -3.41
C CYS A 66 28.68 29.14 -4.46
N SER A 67 29.04 28.88 -5.72
CA SER A 67 28.80 29.75 -6.87
C SER A 67 27.60 29.26 -7.69
N GLY A 68 26.82 30.21 -8.21
CA GLY A 68 25.68 29.95 -9.07
C GLY A 68 24.79 31.18 -9.20
N SER A 69 23.81 31.13 -10.10
CA SER A 69 22.88 32.25 -10.28
C SER A 69 21.80 32.22 -9.19
N ASN A 70 21.50 33.40 -8.62
CA ASN A 70 20.38 33.60 -7.70
C ASN A 70 20.37 32.71 -6.44
N LEU A 71 21.55 32.26 -5.99
CA LEU A 71 21.71 31.46 -4.78
C LEU A 71 21.62 32.31 -3.49
N ASN A 72 21.06 31.72 -2.44
CA ASN A 72 21.11 32.22 -1.07
C ASN A 72 21.05 31.04 -0.06
N ASN A 73 21.17 31.33 1.23
CA ASN A 73 21.26 30.33 2.31
C ASN A 73 20.03 30.34 3.25
N GLN A 74 18.90 30.91 2.83
CA GLN A 74 17.72 31.05 3.68
C GLN A 74 16.82 29.82 3.56
N CYS A 75 16.43 29.23 4.69
CA CYS A 75 15.48 28.11 4.71
C CYS A 75 14.01 28.56 4.52
N ILE A 76 13.73 29.36 3.49
CA ILE A 76 12.42 29.99 3.24
C ILE A 76 12.02 29.74 1.78
N GLY A 77 10.79 29.25 1.56
CA GLY A 77 10.29 28.92 0.22
C GLY A 77 10.81 27.58 -0.28
N ASN A 78 11.17 27.49 -1.57
CA ASN A 78 11.76 26.29 -2.15
C ASN A 78 13.27 26.25 -1.84
N PHE A 79 13.69 25.40 -0.90
CA PHE A 79 15.09 25.23 -0.52
C PHE A 79 15.48 23.75 -0.48
N ALA A 80 16.76 23.43 -0.71
CA ALA A 80 17.32 22.13 -0.39
C ALA A 80 17.98 22.18 1.00
N GLU A 81 17.64 21.21 1.85
CA GLU A 81 18.37 20.99 3.10
C GLU A 81 19.72 20.36 2.75
N VAL A 82 20.82 21.05 3.07
CA VAL A 82 22.18 20.60 2.75
C VAL A 82 22.67 19.67 3.85
N VAL A 83 22.58 20.12 5.10
CA VAL A 83 23.02 19.43 6.32
C VAL A 83 22.29 20.00 7.54
N ARG A 84 22.40 19.31 8.68
CA ARG A 84 21.99 19.86 9.99
C ARG A 84 23.13 19.90 10.99
N LEU A 85 23.08 20.88 11.89
CA LEU A 85 24.08 21.11 12.93
C LEU A 85 23.49 20.81 14.31
N SER A 86 24.23 20.07 15.15
CA SER A 86 23.82 19.74 16.52
C SER A 86 23.57 20.99 17.38
N THR A 87 24.33 22.05 17.13
CA THR A 87 24.27 23.35 17.85
C THR A 87 24.51 24.51 16.87
N PRO A 88 24.21 25.77 17.24
CA PRO A 88 24.50 26.94 16.38
C PRO A 88 25.99 27.19 16.14
N ILE A 89 26.84 26.81 17.11
CA ILE A 89 28.30 26.92 17.11
C ILE A 89 28.92 25.59 17.57
N ASN A 90 30.16 25.29 17.18
CA ASN A 90 30.89 24.08 17.59
C ASN A 90 30.08 22.79 17.43
N ALA A 91 29.49 22.61 16.26
CA ALA A 91 28.53 21.57 15.99
C ALA A 91 29.14 20.36 15.27
N HIS A 92 28.59 19.19 15.56
CA HIS A 92 28.68 18.04 14.66
C HIS A 92 27.62 18.16 13.57
N ILE A 93 27.91 17.56 12.43
CA ILE A 93 27.08 17.63 11.23
C ILE A 93 26.27 16.33 11.08
N ALA A 94 25.05 16.46 10.57
CA ALA A 94 24.23 15.36 10.12
C ALA A 94 23.82 15.57 8.67
N GLY A 95 23.59 14.45 7.99
CA GLY A 95 23.13 14.43 6.62
C GLY A 95 21.76 15.09 6.41
N PRO A 96 21.41 15.38 5.15
CA PRO A 96 20.11 15.93 4.80
C PRO A 96 18.97 14.98 5.19
N GLY A 97 17.91 15.51 5.80
CA GLY A 97 16.73 14.72 6.21
C GLY A 97 16.79 14.15 7.63
N PHE A 98 17.92 14.24 8.32
CA PHE A 98 18.03 13.81 9.72
C PHE A 98 17.24 14.74 10.66
N THR A 99 16.29 14.21 11.43
CA THR A 99 15.39 15.03 12.28
C THR A 99 15.93 15.34 13.67
N GLY A 100 16.98 14.64 14.14
CA GLY A 100 17.52 14.78 15.51
C GLY A 100 18.29 16.08 15.79
N TYR A 101 18.65 16.85 14.76
CA TYR A 101 19.27 18.18 14.91
C TYR A 101 18.31 19.27 14.40
N THR A 102 18.23 20.40 15.11
CA THR A 102 17.26 21.47 14.82
C THR A 102 17.83 22.59 13.95
N ASN A 103 19.15 22.77 13.92
CA ASN A 103 19.79 23.87 13.17
C ASN A 103 20.02 23.44 11.72
N LYS A 104 19.20 23.94 10.80
CA LYS A 104 19.27 23.61 9.36
C LYS A 104 20.25 24.51 8.62
N VAL A 105 20.98 23.93 7.67
CA VAL A 105 21.73 24.66 6.65
C VAL A 105 21.04 24.41 5.31
N CYS A 106 20.62 25.48 4.66
CA CYS A 106 19.84 25.40 3.43
C CYS A 106 20.56 26.05 2.26
N LEU A 107 20.32 25.51 1.08
CA LEU A 107 20.68 26.11 -0.20
C LEU A 107 19.38 26.50 -0.90
N THR A 108 19.27 27.76 -1.31
CA THR A 108 18.05 28.34 -1.89
C THR A 108 18.38 29.02 -3.21
N ALA A 109 17.53 28.86 -4.24
CA ALA A 109 17.64 29.51 -5.54
C ALA A 109 16.34 30.29 -5.77
N THR A 110 16.42 31.62 -5.89
CA THR A 110 15.21 32.47 -5.85
C THR A 110 14.36 32.47 -7.11
N ASP A 111 14.83 31.86 -8.20
CA ASP A 111 14.20 31.83 -9.52
C ASP A 111 13.76 30.42 -9.97
N LYS A 112 14.03 29.36 -9.19
CA LYS A 112 13.78 27.94 -9.55
C LYS A 112 13.51 27.03 -8.34
N GLY A 113 12.97 25.83 -8.60
CA GLY A 113 12.90 24.72 -7.65
C GLY A 113 14.24 23.98 -7.55
N ILE A 114 14.67 23.66 -6.32
CA ILE A 114 16.00 23.12 -6.04
C ILE A 114 15.90 21.61 -5.86
N SER A 115 16.86 20.89 -6.43
CA SER A 115 16.98 19.45 -6.32
C SER A 115 17.71 19.05 -5.04
N ALA A 116 17.24 17.95 -4.44
CA ALA A 116 17.65 17.47 -3.13
C ALA A 116 19.17 17.24 -3.03
N CYS A 117 19.76 17.64 -1.89
CA CYS A 117 21.09 17.21 -1.50
C CYS A 117 21.03 15.79 -0.95
N GLN A 118 22.03 14.98 -1.24
CA GLN A 118 22.14 13.60 -0.77
C GLN A 118 23.58 13.23 -0.43
N ILE A 119 23.73 12.15 0.31
CA ILE A 119 25.02 11.58 0.66
C ILE A 119 25.44 10.60 -0.43
N ARG A 120 26.67 10.74 -0.94
CA ARG A 120 27.31 9.77 -1.83
C ARG A 120 28.55 9.20 -1.16
N ASN A 121 28.69 7.88 -1.17
CA ASN A 121 29.95 7.22 -0.80
C ASN A 121 30.87 7.19 -2.03
N GLY A 122 31.93 8.00 -2.02
CA GLY A 122 32.85 8.17 -3.14
C GLY A 122 32.83 9.60 -3.68
N ASN A 123 32.85 9.76 -5.00
CA ASN A 123 32.72 11.07 -5.64
C ASN A 123 31.24 11.36 -5.95
N CYS A 124 30.88 12.65 -6.03
CA CYS A 124 29.59 13.05 -6.55
C CYS A 124 29.48 12.70 -8.04
N ASP A 125 28.25 12.51 -8.53
CA ASP A 125 27.98 12.21 -9.94
C ASP A 125 28.33 13.40 -10.85
N THR A 126 28.38 13.17 -12.18
CA THR A 126 28.85 14.18 -13.14
C THR A 126 27.99 15.44 -13.22
N ASP A 127 26.74 15.37 -12.78
CA ASP A 127 25.78 16.46 -12.70
C ASP A 127 25.63 17.03 -11.28
N GLU A 128 26.36 16.48 -10.30
CA GLU A 128 26.32 16.87 -8.89
C GLU A 128 27.54 17.71 -8.46
N VAL A 129 27.29 18.69 -7.60
CA VAL A 129 28.35 19.50 -6.99
C VAL A 129 28.58 19.04 -5.54
N CYS A 130 29.83 18.70 -5.24
CA CYS A 130 30.23 18.38 -3.88
C CYS A 130 30.30 19.62 -3.01
N ILE A 131 29.59 19.60 -1.88
CA ILE A 131 29.60 20.69 -0.89
C ILE A 131 30.70 20.49 0.15
N VAL A 132 30.67 19.35 0.85
CA VAL A 132 31.64 18.92 1.87
C VAL A 132 31.69 17.39 1.95
N SER A 133 32.68 16.84 2.65
CA SER A 133 32.72 15.43 3.05
C SER A 133 32.53 15.28 4.56
N ILE A 134 31.91 14.18 5.00
CA ILE A 134 31.57 13.95 6.41
C ILE A 134 32.03 12.56 6.89
N SER A 135 32.40 12.46 8.16
CA SER A 135 33.09 11.27 8.70
C SER A 135 32.18 10.07 8.98
N SER A 136 30.88 10.27 9.12
CA SER A 136 29.91 9.24 9.50
C SER A 136 28.49 9.60 9.04
N GLU A 137 27.63 8.60 8.86
CA GLU A 137 26.22 8.76 8.50
C GLU A 137 25.32 8.06 9.53
N PRO A 138 24.07 8.53 9.75
CA PRO A 138 23.47 9.73 9.18
C PRO A 138 23.74 11.01 10.00
N SER A 139 24.47 10.92 11.12
CA SER A 139 24.68 12.03 12.07
C SER A 139 26.01 11.94 12.85
N ASN A 140 26.20 12.88 13.79
CA ASN A 140 27.36 12.98 14.68
C ASN A 140 28.72 13.00 13.96
N ALA A 141 28.76 13.57 12.76
CA ALA A 141 29.94 13.56 11.93
C ALA A 141 30.81 14.81 12.12
N HIS A 142 32.11 14.64 11.87
CA HIS A 142 33.03 15.73 11.60
C HIS A 142 33.02 16.05 10.11
N VAL A 143 33.32 17.31 9.77
CA VAL A 143 33.25 17.80 8.39
C VAL A 143 34.63 18.15 7.84
N SER A 144 34.82 17.95 6.54
CA SER A 144 36.04 18.21 5.81
C SER A 144 35.75 18.69 4.38
N SER A 145 36.73 19.30 3.73
CA SER A 145 36.65 19.65 2.30
C SER A 145 36.40 18.40 1.42
N CYS A 146 35.73 18.59 0.29
CA CYS A 146 35.44 17.55 -0.71
C CYS A 146 36.68 16.93 -1.39
N ALA A 147 37.80 17.65 -1.33
CA ALA A 147 39.07 17.26 -1.92
C ALA A 147 40.23 17.74 -1.02
N GLY A 148 41.30 16.95 -0.96
CA GLY A 148 42.50 17.21 -0.16
C GLY A 148 42.81 16.11 0.87
N GLN A 149 43.94 16.24 1.58
CA GLN A 149 44.29 15.35 2.67
C GLN A 149 43.27 15.51 3.82
N GLY A 150 42.64 14.39 4.21
CA GLY A 150 41.59 14.38 5.25
C GLY A 150 40.15 14.51 4.75
N SER A 151 39.91 14.38 3.43
CA SER A 151 38.55 14.21 2.89
C SER A 151 38.00 12.83 3.25
N TYR A 152 36.71 12.75 3.60
CA TYR A 152 36.05 11.50 3.96
C TYR A 152 35.38 10.83 2.75
N PRO A 153 35.12 9.50 2.80
CA PRO A 153 34.42 8.80 1.72
C PRO A 153 32.99 9.28 1.49
N ALA A 154 32.26 9.64 2.55
CA ALA A 154 30.90 10.16 2.42
C ALA A 154 30.93 11.66 2.06
N LYS A 155 30.24 12.03 0.98
CA LYS A 155 30.18 13.39 0.44
C LYS A 155 28.76 13.88 0.34
N ILE A 156 28.53 15.13 0.72
CA ILE A 156 27.26 15.82 0.51
C ILE A 156 27.27 16.40 -0.91
N CYS A 157 26.42 15.85 -1.76
CA CYS A 157 26.32 16.16 -3.18
C CYS A 157 24.96 16.80 -3.45
N CYS A 158 24.96 17.98 -4.08
CA CYS A 158 23.75 18.74 -4.39
C CYS A 158 23.69 19.09 -5.88
N THR A 159 22.48 19.26 -6.39
CA THR A 159 22.21 19.75 -7.75
C THR A 159 21.28 20.95 -7.69
N VAL A 160 21.24 21.76 -8.75
CA VAL A 160 20.19 22.77 -8.96
C VAL A 160 19.61 22.55 -10.35
N THR A 161 18.41 22.00 -10.43
CA THR A 161 17.69 21.80 -11.69
C THR A 161 16.85 23.03 -12.06
N GLN A 162 16.62 23.23 -13.37
CA GLN A 162 15.57 24.13 -13.88
C GLN A 162 14.26 23.89 -13.12
N GLY A 163 13.67 24.94 -12.56
CA GLY A 163 12.43 24.84 -11.80
C GLY A 163 11.29 24.37 -12.68
N ASN A 164 11.02 23.07 -12.64
CA ASN A 164 9.69 22.53 -12.35
C ASN A 164 9.76 21.01 -12.12
N GLU A 165 9.20 20.63 -10.97
CA GLU A 165 8.65 19.32 -10.59
C GLU A 165 9.56 18.34 -9.78
N ASN A 166 8.91 17.74 -8.78
CA ASN A 166 9.41 16.79 -7.76
C ASN A 166 10.34 15.68 -8.31
N PRO A 167 11.14 15.02 -7.46
CA PRO A 167 11.88 13.80 -7.84
C PRO A 167 10.91 12.66 -8.19
N GLY A 168 10.52 12.61 -9.46
CA GLY A 168 9.56 11.67 -10.05
C GLY A 168 8.88 12.16 -11.33
N THR A 169 9.33 13.23 -12.00
CA THR A 169 8.55 13.89 -13.06
C THR A 169 9.20 14.05 -14.42
N ILE A 170 10.46 13.64 -14.61
CA ILE A 170 11.10 13.64 -15.94
C ILE A 170 10.85 12.28 -16.59
N PRO A 171 9.94 12.18 -17.58
CA PRO A 171 9.69 10.94 -18.27
C PRO A 171 10.90 10.57 -19.12
N THR A 172 11.51 9.42 -18.84
CA THR A 172 12.64 8.92 -19.64
C THR A 172 12.22 7.74 -20.49
N ARG A 173 11.20 6.99 -20.06
CA ARG A 173 10.76 5.77 -20.74
C ARG A 173 9.26 5.57 -20.61
N ILE A 174 8.69 4.95 -21.63
CA ILE A 174 7.31 4.49 -21.68
C ILE A 174 7.30 2.97 -21.91
N ILE A 175 6.47 2.27 -21.16
CA ILE A 175 6.22 0.82 -21.31
C ILE A 175 4.76 0.65 -21.71
N PHE A 176 4.50 -0.12 -22.77
CA PHE A 176 3.14 -0.48 -23.17
C PHE A 176 2.89 -1.93 -22.76
N PHE A 177 1.99 -2.15 -21.82
CA PHE A 177 1.65 -3.48 -21.34
C PHE A 177 0.83 -4.25 -22.39
N PRO A 178 0.84 -5.60 -22.34
CA PRO A 178 -0.07 -6.42 -23.13
C PRO A 178 -1.54 -6.01 -22.90
N PRO A 179 -2.36 -5.94 -23.96
CA PRO A 179 -3.78 -5.70 -23.84
C PRO A 179 -4.47 -6.80 -23.03
N SER A 180 -5.57 -6.43 -22.35
CA SER A 180 -6.39 -7.37 -21.59
C SER A 180 -7.85 -7.25 -22.03
N PRO A 181 -8.42 -8.27 -22.70
CA PRO A 181 -7.76 -9.48 -23.21
C PRO A 181 -6.85 -9.23 -24.43
N LEU A 182 -5.86 -10.10 -24.68
CA LEU A 182 -4.91 -9.99 -25.81
C LEU A 182 -5.56 -10.28 -27.19
N SER A 183 -6.62 -11.08 -27.18
CA SER A 183 -7.38 -11.53 -28.35
C SER A 183 -8.84 -11.13 -28.19
N ILE A 184 -9.42 -10.48 -29.21
CA ILE A 184 -10.84 -10.12 -29.25
C ILE A 184 -11.46 -10.41 -30.63
N PRO A 185 -12.74 -10.77 -30.71
CA PRO A 185 -13.45 -10.91 -31.99
C PRO A 185 -13.49 -9.61 -32.79
N ALA A 186 -13.28 -9.68 -34.11
CA ALA A 186 -13.38 -8.57 -35.04
C ALA A 186 -14.85 -8.28 -35.44
N ASN A 187 -15.71 -8.02 -34.46
CA ASN A 187 -17.15 -7.80 -34.62
C ASN A 187 -17.59 -6.34 -34.51
N GLY A 188 -16.65 -5.40 -34.34
CA GLY A 188 -16.97 -3.97 -34.23
C GLY A 188 -17.40 -3.50 -32.83
N ILE A 189 -17.57 -4.42 -31.88
CA ILE A 189 -18.07 -4.13 -30.52
C ILE A 189 -17.15 -4.67 -29.41
N SER A 190 -16.39 -5.73 -29.68
CA SER A 190 -15.49 -6.32 -28.67
C SER A 190 -14.40 -5.33 -28.28
N THR A 191 -14.03 -5.29 -27.00
CA THR A 191 -13.07 -4.31 -26.48
C THR A 191 -11.90 -4.96 -25.74
N SER A 192 -10.77 -4.27 -25.72
CA SER A 192 -9.58 -4.64 -24.95
C SER A 192 -9.02 -3.43 -24.21
N ALA A 193 -8.67 -3.62 -22.94
CA ALA A 193 -8.10 -2.58 -22.09
C ALA A 193 -6.60 -2.43 -22.35
N LEU A 194 -6.16 -1.18 -22.49
CA LEU A 194 -4.79 -0.81 -22.80
C LEU A 194 -4.21 0.05 -21.69
N ARG A 195 -2.97 -0.25 -21.28
CA ARG A 195 -2.26 0.46 -20.21
C ARG A 195 -0.84 0.79 -20.63
N ALA A 196 -0.48 2.07 -20.58
CA ALA A 196 0.88 2.54 -20.79
C ALA A 196 1.43 3.15 -19.50
N TYR A 197 2.62 2.74 -19.08
CA TYR A 197 3.31 3.24 -17.89
C TYR A 197 4.41 4.22 -18.29
N LEU A 198 4.33 5.42 -17.76
CA LEU A 198 5.34 6.46 -17.93
C LEU A 198 6.17 6.54 -16.65
N HIS A 199 7.49 6.41 -16.80
CA HIS A 199 8.38 6.42 -15.67
C HIS A 199 9.70 7.15 -15.93
N ASP A 200 10.37 7.52 -14.85
CA ASP A 200 11.70 8.13 -14.89
C ASP A 200 12.82 7.08 -15.03
N ALA A 201 14.07 7.53 -15.07
CA ALA A 201 15.23 6.63 -15.23
C ALA A 201 15.38 5.61 -14.10
N ASN A 202 14.79 5.89 -12.93
CA ASN A 202 14.86 5.07 -11.73
C ASN A 202 13.62 4.18 -11.56
N GLY A 203 12.74 4.12 -12.56
CA GLY A 203 11.54 3.29 -12.57
C GLY A 203 10.35 3.87 -11.81
N ARG A 204 10.42 5.13 -11.34
CA ARG A 204 9.35 5.77 -10.56
C ARG A 204 8.23 6.31 -11.47
N PRO A 205 6.96 6.26 -11.02
CA PRO A 205 5.82 6.70 -11.82
C PRO A 205 5.87 8.20 -12.08
N VAL A 206 5.60 8.61 -13.33
CA VAL A 206 5.53 10.02 -13.74
C VAL A 206 4.05 10.44 -13.92
N PRO A 207 3.46 11.15 -12.96
CA PRO A 207 2.04 11.48 -12.99
C PRO A 207 1.72 12.71 -13.84
N ASN A 208 0.45 12.83 -14.24
CA ASN A 208 -0.13 13.97 -14.93
C ASN A 208 0.59 14.41 -16.22
N LYS A 209 1.15 13.46 -16.98
CA LYS A 209 1.74 13.72 -18.31
C LYS A 209 0.90 13.07 -19.40
N GLN A 210 0.67 13.81 -20.49
CA GLN A 210 -0.18 13.36 -21.60
C GLN A 210 0.51 12.25 -22.40
N ILE A 211 -0.21 11.15 -22.60
CA ILE A 211 0.14 10.06 -23.52
C ILE A 211 -0.84 10.09 -24.69
N ASN A 212 -0.31 10.05 -25.91
CA ASN A 212 -1.08 9.92 -27.14
C ASN A 212 -1.06 8.47 -27.62
N PHE A 213 -2.23 7.92 -27.93
CA PHE A 213 -2.40 6.58 -28.44
C PHE A 213 -2.79 6.62 -29.92
N GLU A 214 -2.08 5.86 -30.75
CA GLU A 214 -2.31 5.83 -32.20
C GLU A 214 -2.30 4.39 -32.74
N LYS A 215 -3.09 4.15 -33.78
CA LYS A 215 -3.06 2.92 -34.59
C LYS A 215 -1.94 3.00 -35.62
N ILE A 216 -1.31 1.88 -35.94
CA ILE A 216 -0.28 1.78 -36.98
C ILE A 216 -0.75 0.81 -38.07
N PRO A 217 -0.87 1.27 -39.34
CA PRO A 217 -0.68 2.64 -39.80
C PRO A 217 -1.81 3.60 -39.34
N PRO A 218 -1.54 4.92 -39.23
CA PRO A 218 -2.57 5.90 -38.92
C PRO A 218 -3.71 5.83 -39.92
N GLY A 219 -4.95 5.76 -39.43
CA GLY A 219 -6.15 5.66 -40.29
C GLY A 219 -6.63 4.24 -40.60
N SER A 220 -6.04 3.19 -40.01
CA SER A 220 -6.57 1.82 -40.09
C SER A 220 -8.05 1.76 -39.69
N MET A 221 -8.89 1.10 -40.48
CA MET A 221 -10.33 0.87 -40.20
C MET A 221 -10.59 -0.31 -39.27
N LEU A 222 -9.54 -1.01 -38.82
CA LEU A 222 -9.63 -2.18 -37.93
C LEU A 222 -9.86 -1.75 -36.47
N GLY A 223 -10.84 -0.89 -36.18
CA GLY A 223 -11.25 -0.53 -34.82
C GLY A 223 -10.95 0.91 -34.39
N SER A 224 -11.29 1.25 -33.15
CA SER A 224 -11.21 2.61 -32.59
C SER A 224 -10.54 2.63 -31.22
N LEU A 225 -9.97 3.80 -30.86
CA LEU A 225 -9.35 4.05 -29.55
C LEU A 225 -10.12 5.16 -28.85
N TYR A 226 -10.47 4.96 -27.59
CA TYR A 226 -11.08 6.00 -26.78
C TYR A 226 -10.58 5.97 -25.32
N PRO A 227 -10.10 7.10 -24.78
CA PRO A 227 -9.71 8.32 -25.51
C PRO A 227 -8.44 8.11 -26.35
N THR A 228 -8.17 8.97 -27.34
CA THR A 228 -6.93 8.95 -28.14
C THR A 228 -5.75 9.65 -27.45
N SER A 229 -6.01 10.43 -26.41
CA SER A 229 -4.99 10.95 -25.51
C SER A 229 -5.53 11.07 -24.08
N ILE A 230 -4.68 10.80 -23.10
CA ILE A 230 -5.02 10.90 -21.67
C ILE A 230 -3.76 11.18 -20.86
N ASN A 231 -3.91 11.91 -19.75
CA ASN A 231 -2.83 12.12 -18.80
C ASN A 231 -2.62 10.88 -17.93
N THR A 232 -1.39 10.60 -17.54
CA THR A 232 -1.07 9.56 -16.55
C THR A 232 -1.69 9.88 -15.19
N GLY A 233 -2.16 8.85 -14.49
CA GLY A 233 -2.61 8.95 -13.10
C GLY A 233 -1.45 9.17 -12.13
N ASN A 234 -1.76 9.25 -10.83
CA ASN A 234 -0.74 9.36 -9.77
C ASN A 234 0.22 8.15 -9.72
N ASP A 235 -0.21 7.04 -10.31
CA ASP A 235 0.52 5.78 -10.48
C ASP A 235 1.37 5.72 -11.77
N GLY A 236 1.43 6.81 -12.55
CA GLY A 236 2.18 6.87 -13.81
C GLY A 236 1.52 6.13 -14.98
N PHE A 237 0.29 5.61 -14.82
CA PHE A 237 -0.40 4.87 -15.87
C PHE A 237 -1.40 5.73 -16.65
N ALA A 238 -1.36 5.61 -17.97
CA ALA A 238 -2.39 6.08 -18.89
C ALA A 238 -3.22 4.88 -19.37
N ARG A 239 -4.54 4.94 -19.22
CA ARG A 239 -5.47 3.84 -19.49
C ARG A 239 -6.46 4.24 -20.59
N VAL A 240 -6.58 3.41 -21.62
CA VAL A 240 -7.51 3.63 -22.75
C VAL A 240 -8.16 2.30 -23.15
N VAL A 241 -9.25 2.39 -23.90
CA VAL A 241 -9.94 1.20 -24.45
C VAL A 241 -9.77 1.17 -25.96
N TYR A 242 -9.50 -0.02 -26.48
CA TYR A 242 -9.54 -0.30 -27.90
C TYR A 242 -10.77 -1.14 -28.23
N THR A 243 -11.60 -0.65 -29.14
CA THR A 243 -12.75 -1.39 -29.69
C THR A 243 -12.36 -1.97 -31.05
N SER A 244 -12.61 -3.26 -31.24
CA SER A 244 -12.35 -3.96 -32.50
C SER A 244 -13.07 -3.31 -33.68
N GLY A 245 -12.51 -3.46 -34.88
CA GLY A 245 -13.23 -3.19 -36.12
C GLY A 245 -13.94 -4.45 -36.61
N VAL A 246 -14.64 -4.35 -37.73
CA VAL A 246 -15.21 -5.52 -38.42
C VAL A 246 -14.19 -6.07 -39.41
N SER A 247 -13.88 -7.36 -39.32
CA SER A 247 -12.99 -8.04 -40.29
C SER A 247 -13.42 -9.49 -40.52
N THR A 248 -13.36 -9.96 -41.76
CA THR A 248 -13.69 -11.34 -42.14
C THR A 248 -12.51 -12.30 -42.05
N SER A 249 -11.32 -11.82 -41.67
CA SER A 249 -10.13 -12.65 -41.51
C SER A 249 -9.38 -12.32 -40.22
N ASN A 250 -8.68 -13.32 -39.68
CA ASN A 250 -7.77 -13.12 -38.56
C ASN A 250 -6.73 -12.05 -38.94
N THR A 251 -6.56 -11.06 -38.08
CA THR A 251 -5.65 -9.95 -38.34
C THR A 251 -5.05 -9.41 -37.04
N PHE A 252 -4.04 -8.55 -37.16
CA PHE A 252 -3.37 -7.90 -36.04
C PHE A 252 -3.49 -6.39 -36.19
N THR A 253 -3.82 -5.71 -35.09
CA THR A 253 -3.74 -4.26 -35.01
C THR A 253 -2.57 -3.87 -34.13
N TYR A 254 -1.64 -3.09 -34.69
CA TYR A 254 -0.53 -2.51 -33.94
C TYR A 254 -0.92 -1.16 -33.35
N LEU A 255 -0.59 -0.96 -32.09
CA LEU A 255 -0.91 0.23 -31.33
C LEU A 255 0.37 0.83 -30.76
N ARG A 256 0.44 2.16 -30.73
CA ARG A 256 1.56 2.89 -30.15
C ARG A 256 1.08 3.88 -29.11
N ALA A 257 1.77 3.89 -27.98
CA ALA A 257 1.71 4.94 -26.99
C ALA A 257 2.90 5.88 -27.19
N LYS A 258 2.66 7.20 -27.18
CA LYS A 258 3.65 8.24 -27.47
C LYS A 258 3.56 9.37 -26.43
N HIS A 259 4.69 9.76 -25.88
CA HIS A 259 4.84 10.99 -25.10
C HIS A 259 5.88 11.91 -25.76
N VAL A 260 5.63 13.22 -25.76
CA VAL A 260 6.53 14.23 -26.32
C VAL A 260 7.27 14.92 -25.17
N LEU A 261 8.58 14.80 -25.17
CA LEU A 261 9.46 15.43 -24.20
C LEU A 261 9.54 16.95 -24.42
N PRO A 262 9.92 17.73 -23.40
CA PRO A 262 10.13 19.18 -23.54
C PRO A 262 11.15 19.55 -24.62
N SER A 263 12.10 18.65 -24.93
CA SER A 263 13.08 18.81 -26.01
C SER A 263 12.49 18.66 -27.42
N GLY A 264 11.21 18.30 -27.54
CA GLY A 264 10.56 17.95 -28.81
C GLY A 264 10.80 16.51 -29.28
N ALA A 265 11.70 15.77 -28.62
CA ALA A 265 11.87 14.34 -28.85
C ALA A 265 10.64 13.55 -28.36
N SER A 266 10.41 12.36 -28.92
CA SER A 266 9.28 11.50 -28.50
C SER A 266 9.76 10.16 -28.00
N ILE A 267 9.23 9.73 -26.86
CA ILE A 267 9.36 8.35 -26.39
C ILE A 267 8.11 7.58 -26.78
N THR A 268 8.30 6.36 -27.28
CA THR A 268 7.21 5.56 -27.83
C THR A 268 7.35 4.10 -27.42
N ALA A 269 6.23 3.44 -27.17
CA ALA A 269 6.16 1.99 -26.99
C ALA A 269 5.05 1.41 -27.88
N LEU A 270 5.22 0.14 -28.27
CA LEU A 270 4.36 -0.58 -29.20
C LEU A 270 3.72 -1.77 -28.50
N THR A 271 2.49 -2.06 -28.86
CA THR A 271 1.80 -3.31 -28.52
C THR A 271 0.94 -3.77 -29.70
N LEU A 272 0.38 -4.97 -29.61
CA LEU A 272 -0.53 -5.52 -30.61
C LEU A 272 -1.77 -6.10 -29.95
N VAL A 273 -2.90 -6.04 -30.66
CA VAL A 273 -4.13 -6.75 -30.33
C VAL A 273 -4.39 -7.74 -31.46
N TYR A 274 -4.64 -9.01 -31.10
CA TYR A 274 -5.09 -10.00 -32.07
C TYR A 274 -6.59 -9.88 -32.27
N LEU A 275 -6.99 -9.73 -33.53
CA LEU A 275 -8.38 -9.72 -33.95
C LEU A 275 -8.67 -11.07 -34.57
N SER A 276 -9.41 -11.93 -33.86
CA SER A 276 -9.93 -13.14 -34.47
C SER A 276 -11.04 -12.74 -35.44
N ALA A 277 -11.07 -13.38 -36.62
CA ALA A 277 -12.28 -13.38 -37.42
C ALA A 277 -13.43 -13.77 -36.48
N PRO A 278 -14.57 -13.05 -36.52
CA PRO A 278 -15.75 -13.56 -35.86
C PRO A 278 -15.92 -14.99 -36.35
N SER A 279 -16.05 -15.93 -35.41
CA SER A 279 -16.18 -17.35 -35.72
C SER A 279 -17.15 -17.49 -36.87
N GLN A 280 -16.67 -17.97 -38.02
CA GLN A 280 -17.58 -18.56 -38.97
C GLN A 280 -18.30 -19.64 -38.19
N CYS A 281 -19.62 -19.63 -38.22
CA CYS A 281 -20.43 -20.67 -37.61
C CYS A 281 -19.83 -22.04 -37.99
N ILE A 282 -19.50 -22.82 -36.97
CA ILE A 282 -19.09 -24.22 -37.14
C ILE A 282 -20.35 -25.00 -36.83
N PRO A 283 -20.98 -25.67 -37.81
CA PRO A 283 -22.22 -26.39 -37.56
C PRO A 283 -21.91 -27.50 -36.56
N THR A 284 -22.40 -27.35 -35.34
CA THR A 284 -22.17 -28.33 -34.26
C THR A 284 -23.23 -29.43 -34.31
N ASN A 285 -24.33 -29.19 -35.05
CA ASN A 285 -25.46 -30.09 -35.24
C ASN A 285 -26.06 -29.82 -36.65
N PRO A 286 -26.55 -30.83 -37.39
CA PRO A 286 -27.23 -30.61 -38.67
C PRO A 286 -28.69 -30.10 -38.52
N THR A 287 -29.08 -29.68 -37.32
CA THR A 287 -30.43 -29.21 -36.96
C THR A 287 -30.29 -28.19 -35.83
N GLU A 288 -30.91 -27.04 -35.99
CA GLU A 288 -30.98 -25.93 -35.04
C GLU A 288 -31.51 -26.34 -33.64
N ILE A 289 -30.93 -25.77 -32.57
CA ILE A 289 -31.47 -25.85 -31.20
C ILE A 289 -32.38 -24.64 -31.01
N CYS A 290 -33.70 -24.88 -31.03
CA CYS A 290 -34.72 -23.85 -31.22
C CYS A 290 -34.96 -22.86 -30.05
N ASN A 291 -34.03 -22.73 -29.11
CA ASN A 291 -34.21 -21.90 -27.92
C ASN A 291 -32.93 -21.41 -27.22
N ASP A 292 -31.76 -21.52 -27.85
CA ASP A 292 -30.49 -21.14 -27.23
C ASP A 292 -29.97 -19.77 -27.70
N GLY A 293 -30.64 -19.14 -28.68
CA GLY A 293 -30.26 -17.84 -29.23
C GLY A 293 -28.96 -17.87 -30.03
N VAL A 294 -28.51 -19.05 -30.44
CA VAL A 294 -27.27 -19.30 -31.19
C VAL A 294 -27.58 -20.09 -32.44
N GLU A 295 -27.10 -19.62 -33.59
CA GLU A 295 -27.25 -20.34 -34.85
C GLU A 295 -26.32 -21.57 -34.83
N ASN A 296 -26.91 -22.76 -34.74
CA ASN A 296 -26.20 -24.01 -34.56
C ASN A 296 -25.91 -24.75 -35.88
N ASP A 297 -26.59 -24.41 -36.98
CA ASP A 297 -26.50 -25.08 -38.28
C ASP A 297 -26.08 -24.20 -39.48
N CYS A 298 -25.79 -22.91 -39.23
CA CYS A 298 -25.08 -22.01 -40.14
C CYS A 298 -25.86 -21.44 -41.34
N ASP A 299 -27.19 -21.35 -41.29
CA ASP A 299 -28.03 -20.86 -42.40
C ASP A 299 -28.46 -19.37 -42.30
N ASN A 300 -28.04 -18.67 -41.23
CA ASN A 300 -28.36 -17.30 -40.80
C ASN A 300 -29.78 -17.09 -40.25
N LEU A 301 -30.48 -18.14 -39.86
CA LEU A 301 -31.69 -18.06 -39.06
C LEU A 301 -31.37 -18.51 -37.62
N LEU A 302 -32.19 -18.08 -36.67
CA LEU A 302 -31.98 -18.31 -35.24
C LEU A 302 -33.29 -18.83 -34.66
N ASP A 303 -33.22 -19.89 -33.86
CA ASP A 303 -34.35 -20.42 -33.08
C ASP A 303 -35.64 -20.59 -33.95
N CYS A 304 -36.79 -20.10 -33.49
CA CYS A 304 -38.09 -20.22 -34.18
C CYS A 304 -38.21 -19.39 -35.49
N LEU A 305 -37.18 -18.64 -35.88
CA LEU A 305 -37.10 -18.05 -37.22
C LEU A 305 -36.47 -19.02 -38.23
N ASP A 306 -35.91 -20.12 -37.75
CA ASP A 306 -35.37 -21.21 -38.53
C ASP A 306 -36.46 -22.20 -38.95
N SER A 307 -36.47 -22.58 -40.23
CA SER A 307 -37.41 -23.56 -40.77
C SER A 307 -37.22 -24.97 -40.22
N ASP A 308 -36.03 -25.30 -39.72
CA ASP A 308 -35.76 -26.58 -39.08
C ASP A 308 -36.43 -26.69 -37.68
N CYS A 309 -36.88 -25.54 -37.13
CA CYS A 309 -37.62 -25.42 -35.87
C CYS A 309 -39.15 -25.40 -36.03
N ASP A 310 -39.69 -25.50 -37.25
CA ASP A 310 -41.12 -25.37 -37.57
C ASP A 310 -42.03 -26.39 -36.84
N LEU A 311 -41.47 -27.51 -36.37
CA LEU A 311 -42.19 -28.55 -35.64
C LEU A 311 -41.79 -28.66 -34.16
N ASP A 312 -40.90 -27.78 -33.69
CA ASP A 312 -40.47 -27.79 -32.30
C ASP A 312 -41.61 -27.28 -31.38
N PRO A 313 -41.99 -28.01 -30.33
CA PRO A 313 -43.03 -27.58 -29.39
C PRO A 313 -42.80 -26.21 -28.76
N LEU A 314 -41.54 -25.76 -28.66
CA LEU A 314 -41.15 -24.44 -28.14
C LEU A 314 -41.58 -23.29 -29.08
N CYS A 315 -41.79 -23.58 -30.36
CA CYS A 315 -42.24 -22.64 -31.38
C CYS A 315 -43.75 -22.75 -31.69
N LEU A 316 -44.46 -23.72 -31.09
CA LEU A 316 -45.87 -24.04 -31.37
C LEU A 316 -46.88 -23.63 -30.28
N GLU A 317 -46.45 -23.07 -29.14
CA GLU A 317 -47.33 -22.68 -28.02
C GLU A 317 -47.71 -21.17 -28.05
N PRO A 318 -48.98 -20.80 -27.70
CA PRO A 318 -49.47 -19.44 -27.87
C PRO A 318 -49.10 -18.58 -26.65
N CYS A 319 -47.90 -18.00 -26.71
CA CYS A 319 -47.46 -16.71 -26.15
C CYS A 319 -45.93 -16.74 -26.06
N ASN A 320 -45.27 -16.79 -27.21
CA ASN A 320 -43.81 -16.67 -27.31
C ASN A 320 -43.49 -15.28 -27.92
N PRO A 321 -42.68 -14.43 -27.25
CA PRO A 321 -42.36 -13.07 -27.71
C PRO A 321 -41.59 -12.96 -29.04
N LEU A 322 -41.44 -14.04 -29.79
CA LEU A 322 -40.76 -14.07 -31.10
C LEU A 322 -41.72 -14.18 -32.31
N CYS A 323 -43.04 -14.13 -32.12
CA CYS A 323 -44.01 -14.13 -33.23
C CYS A 323 -45.00 -12.96 -33.14
N ALA A 324 -45.14 -12.18 -34.22
CA ALA A 324 -46.15 -11.11 -34.37
C ALA A 324 -47.30 -11.55 -35.30
N PRO A 325 -48.43 -10.81 -35.40
CA PRO A 325 -49.38 -10.46 -34.34
C PRO A 325 -50.83 -10.79 -34.77
N GLU A 326 -51.66 -11.37 -33.90
CA GLU A 326 -53.10 -11.07 -33.81
C GLU A 326 -53.73 -11.84 -32.63
N ILE A 327 -54.40 -11.10 -31.73
CA ILE A 327 -55.24 -11.53 -30.59
C ILE A 327 -54.50 -11.64 -29.23
N CYS A 328 -54.40 -10.50 -28.51
CA CYS A 328 -54.18 -10.46 -27.05
C CYS A 328 -55.27 -9.61 -26.35
N HIS A 329 -55.75 -10.10 -25.20
CA HIS A 329 -56.76 -9.45 -24.34
C HIS A 329 -56.09 -8.41 -23.41
N PRO A 330 -56.74 -7.27 -23.09
CA PRO A 330 -56.09 -6.13 -22.44
C PRO A 330 -55.78 -6.42 -20.96
N ARG A 331 -54.50 -6.46 -20.60
CA ARG A 331 -54.00 -6.23 -19.23
C ARG A 331 -53.32 -4.86 -19.17
N ALA A 332 -53.00 -4.41 -17.95
CA ALA A 332 -52.33 -3.12 -17.75
C ALA A 332 -50.81 -3.26 -17.98
N GLU A 333 -50.24 -2.28 -18.71
CA GLU A 333 -48.84 -2.22 -19.16
C GLU A 333 -47.80 -2.18 -18.00
N ILE A 334 -46.71 -2.97 -18.10
CA ILE A 334 -45.59 -2.98 -17.13
C ILE A 334 -44.32 -2.45 -17.80
N CYS A 335 -43.93 -1.21 -17.47
CA CYS A 335 -42.76 -0.57 -18.09
C CYS A 335 -41.42 -1.27 -17.84
N ASN A 336 -40.47 -1.15 -18.80
CA ASN A 336 -39.04 -1.53 -18.72
C ASN A 336 -38.73 -3.03 -18.55
N ASN A 337 -39.68 -3.93 -18.79
CA ASN A 337 -39.42 -5.36 -18.93
C ASN A 337 -39.02 -5.74 -20.38
N GLY A 338 -39.10 -4.80 -21.32
CA GLY A 338 -38.81 -5.03 -22.74
C GLY A 338 -39.88 -5.89 -23.44
N LEU A 339 -41.08 -6.00 -22.85
CA LEU A 339 -42.23 -6.73 -23.38
C LEU A 339 -43.41 -5.76 -23.59
N ASP A 340 -44.15 -5.94 -24.67
CA ASP A 340 -45.39 -5.20 -24.99
C ASP A 340 -46.59 -5.88 -24.29
N ASP A 341 -46.83 -5.54 -23.02
CA ASP A 341 -47.79 -6.23 -22.14
C ASP A 341 -49.27 -5.97 -22.49
N ASP A 342 -49.54 -4.89 -23.24
CA ASP A 342 -50.87 -4.49 -23.71
C ASP A 342 -51.07 -4.65 -25.23
N CYS A 343 -50.03 -5.03 -25.97
CA CYS A 343 -50.01 -5.42 -27.37
C CYS A 343 -50.55 -4.34 -28.34
N ASN A 344 -50.24 -3.06 -28.07
CA ASN A 344 -50.80 -1.92 -28.81
C ASN A 344 -49.96 -1.44 -30.02
N VAL A 345 -48.86 -2.14 -30.36
CA VAL A 345 -48.05 -1.98 -31.59
C VAL A 345 -47.27 -0.65 -31.71
N ALA A 346 -46.87 -0.03 -30.61
CA ALA A 346 -45.83 1.01 -30.68
C ALA A 346 -44.65 0.61 -29.80
N THR A 347 -43.53 0.14 -30.39
CA THR A 347 -42.27 -0.24 -29.70
C THR A 347 -42.39 -1.31 -28.60
N PRO A 348 -41.37 -2.16 -28.33
CA PRO A 348 -41.46 -3.28 -27.38
C PRO A 348 -41.70 -2.93 -25.90
N ASP A 349 -42.02 -1.67 -25.58
CA ASP A 349 -42.21 -1.10 -24.23
C ASP A 349 -42.68 0.36 -24.39
N ASN A 350 -43.89 0.61 -24.93
CA ASN A 350 -44.40 1.99 -25.00
C ASN A 350 -45.12 2.44 -23.74
N CYS A 351 -44.30 2.77 -22.76
CA CYS A 351 -44.73 3.73 -21.78
C CYS A 351 -44.89 5.10 -22.47
N ALA A 352 -46.13 5.44 -22.85
CA ALA A 352 -46.52 6.66 -23.52
C ALA A 352 -45.75 7.87 -22.96
N SER A 353 -45.27 8.74 -23.86
CA SER A 353 -44.26 9.81 -23.70
C SER A 353 -44.42 10.75 -22.48
N GLY A 354 -44.35 10.20 -21.27
CA GLY A 354 -44.68 10.85 -20.01
C GLY A 354 -44.64 9.91 -18.79
N ALA A 355 -44.56 8.60 -18.96
CA ALA A 355 -44.38 7.64 -17.87
C ALA A 355 -42.96 7.67 -17.28
N CYS A 356 -42.85 7.51 -15.97
CA CYS A 356 -41.56 7.50 -15.26
C CYS A 356 -40.73 6.26 -15.57
N ARG A 357 -39.46 6.44 -15.91
CA ARG A 357 -38.47 5.38 -16.09
C ARG A 357 -37.12 5.77 -15.51
N ILE A 358 -36.35 4.77 -15.09
CA ILE A 358 -34.94 4.92 -14.75
C ILE A 358 -34.16 4.57 -16.02
N THR A 359 -33.57 5.56 -16.70
CA THR A 359 -32.84 5.35 -17.96
C THR A 359 -31.42 4.87 -17.73
N THR A 360 -30.81 5.26 -16.61
CA THR A 360 -29.42 4.96 -16.29
C THR A 360 -29.29 4.64 -14.81
N ALA A 361 -28.50 3.62 -14.48
CA ALA A 361 -28.07 3.29 -13.13
C ALA A 361 -26.58 2.89 -13.19
N GLU A 362 -25.71 3.58 -12.44
CA GLU A 362 -24.25 3.44 -12.54
C GLU A 362 -23.57 3.68 -11.18
N ILE A 363 -22.50 2.95 -10.90
CA ILE A 363 -21.59 3.19 -9.78
C ILE A 363 -20.52 4.17 -10.23
N VAL A 364 -20.45 5.33 -9.57
CA VAL A 364 -19.55 6.44 -9.96
C VAL A 364 -18.66 6.89 -8.81
N HIS A 365 -17.55 7.55 -9.15
CA HIS A 365 -16.61 8.12 -8.18
C HIS A 365 -17.30 9.11 -7.23
N PRO A 366 -16.92 9.18 -5.94
CA PRO A 366 -17.56 10.07 -4.95
C PRO A 366 -17.43 11.56 -5.26
N THR A 367 -16.40 11.97 -6.01
CA THR A 367 -16.11 13.38 -6.31
C THR A 367 -15.96 13.69 -7.80
N LEU A 368 -15.78 12.67 -8.65
CA LEU A 368 -15.59 12.85 -10.10
C LEU A 368 -16.86 12.40 -10.80
N ASP A 369 -17.84 13.30 -10.94
CA ASP A 369 -19.19 12.99 -11.45
C ASP A 369 -19.19 12.29 -12.82
N ASN A 370 -18.16 12.48 -13.64
CA ASN A 370 -18.04 11.86 -14.97
C ASN A 370 -17.30 10.52 -14.98
N TYR A 371 -16.79 10.08 -13.84
CA TYR A 371 -16.06 8.82 -13.74
C TYR A 371 -17.00 7.70 -13.29
N VAL A 372 -17.40 6.86 -14.24
CA VAL A 372 -18.10 5.59 -14.00
C VAL A 372 -17.04 4.50 -13.79
N TYR A 373 -17.14 3.74 -12.71
CA TYR A 373 -16.20 2.64 -12.47
C TYR A 373 -16.35 1.56 -13.56
N PRO A 374 -15.25 1.00 -14.11
CA PRO A 374 -15.35 -0.13 -15.02
C PRO A 374 -15.87 -1.39 -14.28
N ASN A 375 -16.41 -2.35 -15.03
CA ASN A 375 -16.81 -3.66 -14.48
C ASN A 375 -15.62 -4.35 -13.81
N GLY A 376 -15.82 -4.84 -12.60
CA GLY A 376 -14.77 -5.48 -11.80
C GLY A 376 -13.72 -4.52 -11.27
N ALA A 377 -14.03 -3.23 -11.15
CA ALA A 377 -13.12 -2.29 -10.51
C ALA A 377 -12.94 -2.67 -9.04
N ILE A 378 -11.69 -2.86 -8.61
CA ILE A 378 -11.35 -3.20 -7.23
C ILE A 378 -11.28 -1.93 -6.38
N LEU A 379 -12.07 -1.88 -5.31
CA LEU A 379 -12.17 -0.77 -4.37
C LEU A 379 -11.85 -1.24 -2.95
N ASP A 380 -11.25 -0.36 -2.16
CA ASP A 380 -10.94 -0.68 -0.78
C ASP A 380 -12.20 -0.64 0.08
N LYS A 381 -12.24 -1.42 1.16
CA LYS A 381 -13.27 -1.31 2.20
C LYS A 381 -13.35 0.11 2.76
N ASN A 382 -14.57 0.56 3.05
CA ASN A 382 -14.94 1.91 3.48
C ASN A 382 -14.66 3.02 2.46
N TRP A 383 -14.33 2.67 1.21
CA TRP A 383 -14.21 3.63 0.13
C TRP A 383 -15.59 4.21 -0.23
N PRO A 384 -15.76 5.54 -0.20
CA PRO A 384 -17.03 6.15 -0.54
C PRO A 384 -17.27 6.05 -2.06
N ILE A 385 -18.45 5.58 -2.44
CA ILE A 385 -18.95 5.55 -3.83
C ILE A 385 -20.30 6.26 -3.90
N ARG A 386 -20.74 6.60 -5.12
CA ARG A 386 -22.10 7.10 -5.36
C ARG A 386 -22.82 6.23 -6.37
N PHE A 387 -24.06 5.87 -6.05
CA PHE A 387 -25.01 5.31 -7.01
C PHE A 387 -25.69 6.45 -7.74
N ARG A 388 -25.42 6.56 -9.03
CA ARG A 388 -26.03 7.54 -9.92
C ARG A 388 -27.21 6.89 -10.62
N ILE A 389 -28.38 7.53 -10.55
CA ILE A 389 -29.51 7.21 -11.43
C ILE A 389 -29.93 8.43 -12.24
N ILE A 390 -30.33 8.20 -13.48
CA ILE A 390 -30.94 9.21 -14.35
C ILE A 390 -32.35 8.74 -14.65
N THR A 391 -33.33 9.61 -14.43
CA THR A 391 -34.74 9.31 -14.71
C THR A 391 -35.23 10.06 -15.92
N SER A 392 -36.29 9.53 -16.55
CA SER A 392 -36.99 10.22 -17.63
C SER A 392 -38.51 10.13 -17.44
N GLY A 393 -39.25 11.18 -17.81
CA GLY A 393 -40.72 11.24 -17.71
C GLY A 393 -41.23 11.73 -16.35
N ASN A 394 -42.52 11.52 -16.05
CA ASN A 394 -43.17 12.02 -14.84
C ASN A 394 -42.89 11.14 -13.62
N CYS A 395 -41.73 11.35 -13.00
CA CYS A 395 -41.27 10.62 -11.82
C CYS A 395 -41.61 11.29 -10.48
N GLU A 396 -42.43 12.35 -10.47
CA GLU A 396 -42.73 13.10 -9.26
C GLU A 396 -43.34 12.21 -8.16
N ASN A 397 -42.88 12.37 -6.92
CA ASN A 397 -43.31 11.65 -5.72
C ASN A 397 -43.02 10.14 -5.71
N LYS A 398 -42.23 9.63 -6.66
CA LYS A 398 -41.76 8.23 -6.62
C LYS A 398 -40.64 8.09 -5.59
N ARG A 399 -40.63 6.96 -4.88
CA ARG A 399 -39.61 6.61 -3.88
C ARG A 399 -38.78 5.46 -4.41
N ILE A 400 -37.49 5.69 -4.62
CA ILE A 400 -36.54 4.70 -5.11
C ILE A 400 -35.80 4.07 -3.92
N LYS A 401 -35.89 2.75 -3.79
CA LYS A 401 -35.04 1.95 -2.90
C LYS A 401 -33.84 1.43 -3.70
N PHE A 402 -32.73 1.20 -3.00
CA PHE A 402 -31.52 0.60 -3.56
C PHE A 402 -31.28 -0.74 -2.89
N SER A 403 -30.98 -1.75 -3.68
CA SER A 403 -30.67 -3.10 -3.22
C SER A 403 -29.32 -3.54 -3.80
N LEU A 404 -28.44 -4.10 -2.98
CA LEU A 404 -27.17 -4.68 -3.42
C LEU A 404 -27.32 -6.16 -3.72
N TYR A 405 -26.65 -6.58 -4.78
CA TYR A 405 -26.59 -7.96 -5.26
C TYR A 405 -25.13 -8.32 -5.50
N ASP A 406 -24.88 -9.60 -5.32
CA ASP A 406 -23.66 -10.27 -5.71
C ASP A 406 -23.59 -10.45 -7.22
N VAL A 407 -22.38 -10.61 -7.76
CA VAL A 407 -22.13 -10.82 -9.18
C VAL A 407 -21.17 -11.97 -9.35
N ASN A 408 -21.58 -12.97 -10.13
CA ASN A 408 -20.71 -14.09 -10.45
C ASN A 408 -19.52 -13.60 -11.29
N GLU A 409 -18.30 -13.79 -10.79
CA GLU A 409 -17.06 -13.31 -11.41
C GLU A 409 -16.82 -13.85 -12.83
N ASN A 410 -17.25 -15.09 -13.08
CA ASN A 410 -17.02 -15.79 -14.34
C ASN A 410 -17.95 -15.31 -15.46
N THR A 411 -19.15 -14.86 -15.10
CA THR A 411 -20.20 -14.49 -16.07
C THR A 411 -20.53 -12.99 -16.05
N GLY A 412 -20.13 -12.27 -15.00
CA GLY A 412 -20.49 -10.87 -14.77
C GLY A 412 -22.00 -10.66 -14.56
N GLN A 413 -22.74 -11.71 -14.22
CA GLN A 413 -24.19 -11.67 -14.07
C GLN A 413 -24.61 -11.52 -12.62
N LYS A 414 -25.70 -10.77 -12.41
CA LYS A 414 -26.38 -10.63 -11.12
C LYS A 414 -26.72 -12.01 -10.56
N ASP A 415 -26.29 -12.27 -9.34
CA ASP A 415 -26.62 -13.50 -8.63
C ASP A 415 -27.51 -13.19 -7.41
N THR A 416 -27.00 -13.37 -6.20
CA THR A 416 -27.80 -13.39 -4.98
C THR A 416 -27.95 -11.99 -4.38
N LYS A 417 -29.14 -11.68 -3.85
CA LYS A 417 -29.40 -10.41 -3.16
C LYS A 417 -28.67 -10.36 -1.82
N ILE A 418 -27.84 -9.33 -1.63
CA ILE A 418 -27.04 -9.14 -0.42
C ILE A 418 -27.81 -8.35 0.65
N ILE A 419 -28.26 -7.13 0.33
CA ILE A 419 -28.91 -6.24 1.32
C ILE A 419 -29.80 -5.19 0.64
N ASP A 420 -30.87 -4.79 1.32
CA ASP A 420 -31.61 -3.55 1.00
C ASP A 420 -31.02 -2.39 1.79
N LEU A 421 -30.62 -1.31 1.09
CA LEU A 421 -30.11 -0.13 1.76
C LEU A 421 -31.22 0.55 2.58
N PRO A 422 -30.90 1.05 3.79
CA PRO A 422 -31.88 1.75 4.61
C PRO A 422 -32.26 3.10 3.98
N GLY A 423 -33.57 3.32 3.80
CA GLY A 423 -34.12 4.59 3.30
C GLY A 423 -34.59 4.53 1.84
N TYR A 424 -34.90 5.71 1.29
CA TYR A 424 -35.30 5.87 -0.11
C TYR A 424 -34.96 7.26 -0.62
N VAL A 425 -34.76 7.38 -1.93
CA VAL A 425 -34.63 8.68 -2.62
C VAL A 425 -36.00 9.09 -3.14
N LEU A 426 -36.44 10.31 -2.81
CA LEU A 426 -37.66 10.91 -3.33
C LEU A 426 -37.36 11.65 -4.63
N LEU A 427 -38.06 11.27 -5.71
CA LEU A 427 -37.96 11.92 -7.00
C LEU A 427 -38.91 13.14 -7.03
N ASN A 428 -38.35 14.33 -7.23
CA ASN A 428 -39.04 15.61 -7.03
C ASN A 428 -39.37 16.37 -8.34
N ASN A 429 -38.97 15.89 -9.52
CA ASN A 429 -39.15 16.58 -10.81
C ASN A 429 -39.01 15.64 -12.02
N ILE A 430 -39.27 16.20 -13.20
CA ILE A 430 -39.11 15.60 -14.54
C ILE A 430 -37.61 15.61 -14.90
N ASP A 431 -37.08 14.49 -15.38
CA ASP A 431 -35.71 14.31 -15.92
C ASP A 431 -34.57 14.82 -15.00
N GLN A 432 -34.20 14.04 -13.98
CA GLN A 432 -33.15 14.44 -13.02
C GLN A 432 -32.12 13.35 -12.76
N ILE A 433 -30.92 13.80 -12.38
CA ILE A 433 -29.82 12.96 -11.90
C ILE A 433 -29.89 12.93 -10.38
N TYR A 434 -29.91 11.73 -9.81
CA TYR A 434 -29.88 11.52 -8.37
C TYR A 434 -28.63 10.74 -7.98
N TYR A 435 -28.12 11.05 -6.78
CA TYR A 435 -26.97 10.38 -6.18
C TYR A 435 -27.36 9.84 -4.81
N GLN A 436 -27.02 8.59 -4.56
CA GLN A 436 -27.01 8.01 -3.21
C GLN A 436 -25.57 7.62 -2.88
N THR A 437 -25.01 8.20 -1.81
CA THR A 437 -23.67 7.82 -1.33
C THR A 437 -23.76 6.53 -0.53
N TRP A 438 -22.79 5.66 -0.74
CA TRP A 438 -22.60 4.41 -0.01
C TRP A 438 -21.11 4.22 0.25
N ASN A 439 -20.75 3.67 1.41
CA ASN A 439 -19.37 3.25 1.67
C ASN A 439 -19.27 1.77 1.37
N THR A 440 -18.27 1.37 0.57
CA THR A 440 -18.02 -0.05 0.29
C THR A 440 -17.81 -0.81 1.61
N GLU A 441 -18.46 -1.96 1.75
CA GLU A 441 -18.26 -2.85 2.89
C GLU A 441 -17.52 -4.07 2.37
N TYR A 442 -16.61 -4.66 3.13
CA TYR A 442 -16.09 -5.98 2.78
C TYR A 442 -16.94 -7.04 3.48
N ARG A 443 -17.25 -8.12 2.76
CA ARG A 443 -18.01 -9.25 3.26
C ARG A 443 -17.41 -10.50 2.62
N ASN A 444 -17.14 -11.53 3.41
CA ASN A 444 -16.64 -12.80 2.88
C ASN A 444 -17.76 -13.47 2.08
N GLY A 445 -17.40 -13.95 0.88
CA GLY A 445 -18.28 -14.70 -0.01
C GLY A 445 -18.94 -15.90 0.66
N ASP A 446 -20.01 -16.38 0.04
CA ASP A 446 -20.77 -17.53 0.45
C ASP A 446 -20.01 -18.86 0.24
N ASN A 447 -20.68 -19.98 0.50
CA ASN A 447 -20.06 -21.30 0.72
C ASN A 447 -19.36 -21.93 -0.51
N GLU A 448 -19.15 -21.18 -1.60
CA GLU A 448 -18.51 -21.66 -2.84
C GLU A 448 -16.99 -21.43 -2.91
N GLY A 449 -16.42 -20.68 -1.95
CA GLY A 449 -14.96 -20.56 -1.78
C GLY A 449 -14.33 -19.33 -2.44
N ASP A 450 -15.13 -18.35 -2.87
CA ASP A 450 -14.64 -17.05 -3.30
C ASP A 450 -14.43 -16.14 -2.06
N GLU A 451 -13.23 -15.54 -1.96
CA GLU A 451 -12.77 -14.83 -0.76
C GLU A 451 -13.24 -13.37 -0.70
N ASP A 452 -13.91 -12.84 -1.71
CA ASP A 452 -14.48 -11.49 -1.75
C ASP A 452 -15.89 -11.44 -2.36
N LEU A 453 -16.67 -10.39 -2.05
CA LEU A 453 -18.02 -10.18 -2.55
C LEU A 453 -18.06 -9.04 -3.56
N GLU A 454 -18.73 -9.27 -4.68
CA GLU A 454 -18.95 -8.32 -5.75
C GLU A 454 -20.20 -7.48 -5.52
N TYR A 455 -20.15 -6.19 -5.85
CA TYR A 455 -21.31 -5.31 -5.75
C TYR A 455 -21.83 -4.85 -7.10
N MET A 456 -23.08 -5.22 -7.36
CA MET A 456 -23.98 -4.50 -8.25
C MET A 456 -25.15 -3.95 -7.43
N PHE A 457 -25.77 -2.84 -7.88
CA PHE A 457 -26.99 -2.34 -7.24
C PHE A 457 -28.18 -2.35 -8.19
N VAL A 458 -29.37 -2.49 -7.63
CA VAL A 458 -30.65 -2.34 -8.32
C VAL A 458 -31.39 -1.17 -7.71
N ALA A 459 -31.80 -0.23 -8.55
CA ALA A 459 -32.68 0.86 -8.16
C ALA A 459 -34.12 0.50 -8.53
N GLU A 460 -35.05 0.51 -7.58
CA GLU A 460 -36.45 0.11 -7.79
C GLU A 460 -37.43 1.08 -7.12
N ALA A 461 -38.52 1.43 -7.79
CA ALA A 461 -39.58 2.24 -7.20
C ALA A 461 -40.51 1.40 -6.29
N ILE A 462 -40.58 1.75 -5.00
CA ILE A 462 -41.26 0.97 -3.94
C ILE A 462 -42.73 0.64 -4.26
N ALA A 463 -43.48 1.58 -4.83
CA ALA A 463 -44.91 1.43 -5.13
C ALA A 463 -45.19 1.19 -6.63
N SER A 464 -44.15 0.92 -7.41
CA SER A 464 -44.24 0.68 -8.85
C SER A 464 -43.05 -0.22 -9.27
N PRO A 465 -43.04 -1.51 -8.91
CA PRO A 465 -41.88 -2.39 -9.05
C PRO A 465 -41.33 -2.51 -10.48
N GLY A 466 -42.18 -2.31 -11.50
CA GLY A 466 -41.76 -2.26 -12.91
C GLY A 466 -40.84 -1.08 -13.25
N ILE A 467 -40.75 -0.06 -12.39
CA ILE A 467 -39.75 1.00 -12.55
C ILE A 467 -38.51 0.56 -11.78
N ASN A 468 -37.68 -0.26 -12.42
CA ASN A 468 -36.40 -0.69 -11.88
C ASN A 468 -35.28 -0.64 -12.94
N LYS A 469 -34.03 -0.63 -12.47
CA LYS A 469 -32.84 -0.69 -13.32
C LYS A 469 -31.68 -1.27 -12.52
N ASP A 470 -31.05 -2.30 -13.07
CA ASP A 470 -29.76 -2.81 -12.60
C ASP A 470 -28.66 -1.82 -12.98
N SER A 471 -27.64 -1.67 -12.13
CA SER A 471 -26.49 -0.86 -12.49
C SER A 471 -25.76 -1.47 -13.69
N SER A 472 -25.33 -0.63 -14.63
CA SER A 472 -24.61 -1.08 -15.82
C SER A 472 -23.20 -1.58 -15.51
N ASN A 473 -22.75 -1.39 -14.27
CA ASN A 473 -21.45 -1.79 -13.78
C ASN A 473 -21.50 -2.39 -12.37
N TRP A 474 -20.43 -3.13 -12.06
CA TRP A 474 -20.19 -3.76 -10.76
C TRP A 474 -18.74 -3.54 -10.31
N VAL A 475 -18.50 -3.61 -9.00
CA VAL A 475 -17.19 -3.37 -8.37
C VAL A 475 -16.85 -4.49 -7.38
N GLN A 476 -15.57 -4.81 -7.26
CA GLN A 476 -15.05 -5.73 -6.23
C GLN A 476 -14.63 -4.92 -5.02
N VAL A 477 -14.84 -5.44 -3.81
CA VAL A 477 -14.38 -4.79 -2.59
C VAL A 477 -13.39 -5.67 -1.88
N ARG A 478 -12.20 -5.12 -1.64
CA ARG A 478 -11.14 -5.78 -0.87
C ARG A 478 -10.98 -5.15 0.51
N ASP A 479 -10.67 -5.97 1.51
CA ASP A 479 -10.28 -5.48 2.83
C ASP A 479 -8.76 -5.28 2.92
N ILE A 480 -8.30 -4.04 2.80
CA ILE A 480 -6.88 -3.71 2.99
C ILE A 480 -6.45 -3.76 4.47
N THR A 481 -7.38 -4.02 5.40
CA THR A 481 -7.07 -4.20 6.84
C THR A 481 -6.89 -5.67 7.23
N SER A 482 -7.22 -6.63 6.34
CA SER A 482 -6.65 -7.97 6.42
C SER A 482 -5.32 -7.98 5.68
N THR A 483 -4.24 -8.25 6.41
CA THR A 483 -2.89 -8.43 5.86
C THR A 483 -2.89 -9.66 4.96
N ASN A 484 -3.03 -9.46 3.64
CA ASN A 484 -3.20 -10.52 2.65
C ASN A 484 -1.84 -11.06 2.17
N CYS A 485 -1.16 -11.75 3.07
CA CYS A 485 0.02 -12.51 2.70
C CYS A 485 -0.22 -13.63 1.73
N GLY A 486 0.76 -13.82 0.85
CA GLY A 486 0.80 -14.92 -0.10
C GLY A 486 0.10 -14.58 -1.41
N ASN A 487 -0.06 -13.29 -1.72
CA ASN A 487 -0.77 -12.77 -2.88
C ASN A 487 0.16 -12.41 -4.07
N ASN A 488 1.43 -12.86 -4.01
CA ASN A 488 2.48 -12.58 -5.00
C ASN A 488 2.92 -11.11 -5.09
N ARG A 489 2.69 -10.30 -4.06
CA ARG A 489 3.15 -8.91 -3.94
C ARG A 489 3.56 -8.62 -2.51
N ILE A 490 4.39 -7.59 -2.30
CA ILE A 490 4.72 -7.08 -0.96
C ILE A 490 3.97 -5.77 -0.80
N ASP A 491 2.86 -5.78 -0.05
CA ASP A 491 1.98 -4.64 0.14
C ASP A 491 2.40 -3.74 1.32
N THR A 492 1.76 -2.56 1.44
CA THR A 492 2.10 -1.59 2.50
C THR A 492 1.64 -2.13 3.87
N GLY A 493 2.59 -2.55 4.71
CA GLY A 493 2.34 -3.17 6.01
C GLY A 493 2.80 -4.63 6.12
N GLU A 494 3.29 -5.22 5.03
CA GLU A 494 3.90 -6.56 4.99
C GLU A 494 5.44 -6.43 5.00
N GLU A 495 6.11 -7.27 5.78
CA GLU A 495 7.58 -7.32 5.75
C GLU A 495 8.07 -8.16 4.57
N CYS A 496 7.31 -9.19 4.18
CA CYS A 496 7.61 -10.10 3.07
C CYS A 496 6.37 -10.90 2.63
N ASP A 497 6.42 -11.56 1.46
CA ASP A 497 5.33 -12.41 0.94
C ASP A 497 5.85 -13.84 0.59
N PRO A 498 5.26 -14.90 1.12
CA PRO A 498 5.75 -16.27 0.91
C PRO A 498 5.48 -16.86 -0.49
N SER A 499 4.66 -16.22 -1.32
CA SER A 499 4.29 -16.67 -2.66
C SER A 499 5.12 -16.00 -3.79
N ILE A 500 5.81 -14.88 -3.52
CA ILE A 500 6.77 -14.25 -4.46
C ILE A 500 8.14 -14.95 -4.47
N THR A 501 8.86 -14.92 -5.59
CA THR A 501 10.25 -15.43 -5.71
C THR A 501 11.19 -14.35 -6.29
N PRO A 502 12.19 -13.87 -5.52
CA PRO A 502 12.45 -14.20 -4.11
C PRO A 502 11.33 -13.66 -3.18
N PRO A 503 11.01 -14.37 -2.06
CA PRO A 503 9.90 -14.03 -1.15
C PRO A 503 10.14 -12.75 -0.33
N VAL A 504 11.36 -12.24 -0.38
CA VAL A 504 11.84 -11.03 0.27
C VAL A 504 12.35 -10.04 -0.78
N PRO A 505 12.35 -8.72 -0.50
CA PRO A 505 12.90 -7.73 -1.43
C PRO A 505 14.34 -8.08 -1.82
N VAL A 506 14.68 -7.85 -3.10
CA VAL A 506 15.90 -8.33 -3.80
C VAL A 506 17.25 -7.86 -3.24
N ASN A 507 17.27 -7.21 -2.08
CA ASN A 507 18.47 -6.75 -1.37
C ASN A 507 18.38 -7.00 0.15
N LEU A 508 17.56 -7.95 0.62
CA LEU A 508 17.36 -8.26 2.06
C LEU A 508 17.33 -9.77 2.31
N ASP A 509 17.79 -10.58 1.37
CA ASP A 509 17.80 -12.05 1.42
C ASP A 509 18.95 -12.63 2.26
N GLU A 510 19.91 -11.80 2.69
CA GLU A 510 21.04 -12.22 3.53
C GLU A 510 20.89 -11.70 4.98
N CYS A 511 21.03 -12.60 5.95
CA CYS A 511 20.88 -12.26 7.37
C CYS A 511 21.98 -11.34 7.92
N ILE A 512 23.09 -11.17 7.19
CA ILE A 512 24.26 -10.38 7.59
C ILE A 512 23.99 -8.86 7.63
N GLU A 513 22.93 -8.41 6.95
CA GLU A 513 22.57 -6.99 6.88
C GLU A 513 21.78 -6.50 8.10
N TRP A 514 21.28 -7.41 8.95
CA TRP A 514 20.48 -7.09 10.14
C TRP A 514 21.33 -6.99 11.41
N GLN A 515 22.19 -5.96 11.45
CA GLN A 515 23.27 -5.75 12.44
C GLN A 515 22.86 -5.61 13.94
N GLY A 516 21.57 -5.73 14.27
CA GLY A 516 21.05 -5.64 15.64
C GLY A 516 20.86 -6.97 16.38
N ARG A 517 20.98 -8.13 15.69
CA ARG A 517 20.72 -9.46 16.29
C ARG A 517 21.90 -10.44 16.27
N GLY A 518 23.07 -10.03 15.75
CA GLY A 518 24.29 -10.83 15.84
C GLY A 518 24.40 -11.99 14.85
N TYR A 519 23.70 -11.96 13.71
CA TYR A 519 23.82 -13.00 12.68
C TYR A 519 25.13 -12.89 11.87
N THR A 520 25.77 -14.03 11.57
CA THR A 520 27.05 -14.13 10.82
C THR A 520 26.88 -14.67 9.40
N GLY A 521 25.67 -15.15 9.05
CA GLY A 521 25.31 -15.65 7.72
C GLY A 521 23.89 -16.21 7.69
N GLY A 522 23.52 -16.92 6.62
CA GLY A 522 22.18 -17.49 6.43
C GLY A 522 21.27 -16.62 5.57
N SER A 523 20.08 -17.15 5.25
CA SER A 523 19.13 -16.51 4.34
C SER A 523 17.82 -16.16 5.05
N ILE A 524 17.30 -14.96 4.82
CA ILE A 524 15.99 -14.55 5.35
C ILE A 524 14.89 -15.12 4.46
N THR A 525 13.89 -15.74 5.07
CA THR A 525 12.70 -16.27 4.38
C THR A 525 11.44 -15.61 4.93
N CYS A 526 10.28 -15.85 4.34
CA CYS A 526 9.00 -15.57 5.00
C CYS A 526 8.59 -16.71 5.90
N ASN A 527 7.77 -16.41 6.92
CA ASN A 527 7.09 -17.46 7.65
C ASN A 527 6.17 -18.26 6.71
N PRO A 528 5.96 -19.57 6.94
CA PRO A 528 5.16 -20.41 6.05
C PRO A 528 3.73 -19.89 5.84
N ILE A 529 3.18 -20.13 4.64
CA ILE A 529 1.79 -19.83 4.27
C ILE A 529 0.85 -20.50 5.29
N GLN A 530 -0.27 -19.85 5.63
CA GLN A 530 -1.28 -20.27 6.60
C GLN A 530 -0.84 -20.20 8.08
N THR A 531 0.20 -19.43 8.39
CA THR A 531 0.60 -19.15 9.78
C THR A 531 0.24 -17.72 10.18
N ALA A 532 -0.05 -17.48 11.47
CA ALA A 532 -0.38 -16.13 11.96
C ALA A 532 0.75 -15.09 11.79
N LYS A 533 1.97 -15.52 11.41
CA LYS A 533 3.13 -14.67 11.17
C LYS A 533 3.57 -14.66 9.69
N GLN A 534 2.77 -15.20 8.79
CA GLN A 534 3.10 -15.38 7.36
C GLN A 534 3.64 -14.11 6.67
N CYS A 535 3.32 -12.91 7.16
CA CYS A 535 3.78 -11.60 6.62
C CYS A 535 4.98 -10.98 7.32
N HIS A 536 5.61 -11.73 8.20
CA HIS A 536 6.82 -11.31 8.89
C HIS A 536 8.00 -12.14 8.40
N PHE A 537 9.19 -11.55 8.47
CA PHE A 537 10.42 -12.27 8.19
C PHE A 537 10.57 -13.47 9.14
N ASN A 538 10.97 -14.58 8.57
CA ASN A 538 11.43 -15.77 9.27
C ASN A 538 12.97 -15.76 9.29
N PHE A 539 13.51 -15.63 10.49
CA PHE A 539 14.93 -15.62 10.77
C PHE A 539 15.47 -17.00 11.19
N ASP A 540 14.68 -18.07 11.15
CA ASP A 540 15.10 -19.42 11.56
C ASP A 540 16.22 -19.99 10.67
N ALA A 541 16.34 -19.48 9.43
CA ALA A 541 17.41 -19.83 8.50
C ALA A 541 18.63 -18.88 8.60
N CYS A 542 18.63 -17.95 9.56
CA CYS A 542 19.77 -17.11 9.90
C CYS A 542 20.71 -17.83 10.87
N LEU A 543 22.00 -17.67 10.63
CA LEU A 543 23.07 -18.21 11.46
C LEU A 543 23.45 -17.16 12.51
N ASP A 544 23.15 -17.38 13.78
CA ASP A 544 23.56 -16.46 14.85
C ASP A 544 25.05 -16.64 15.18
N GLY A 545 25.72 -15.54 15.54
CA GLY A 545 27.10 -15.55 16.03
C GLY A 545 27.21 -15.95 17.50
N THR A 546 26.15 -16.50 18.09
CA THR A 546 26.12 -16.99 19.48
C THR A 546 25.94 -18.50 19.59
N THR A 547 25.85 -19.20 18.46
CA THR A 547 26.01 -20.65 18.39
C THR A 547 26.69 -21.04 17.07
N ARG A 548 27.78 -21.80 17.01
CA ARG A 548 28.64 -22.51 17.96
C ARG A 548 29.89 -22.79 17.14
N ASP A 549 31.09 -22.54 17.67
CA ASP A 549 32.30 -23.07 17.03
C ASP A 549 32.42 -24.57 17.35
N CYS A 550 31.31 -25.32 17.37
CA CYS A 550 31.28 -26.68 17.87
C CYS A 550 32.16 -27.60 17.06
N GLY A 551 33.19 -28.15 17.70
CA GLY A 551 34.20 -28.98 17.07
C GLY A 551 35.45 -28.22 16.63
N ASN A 552 35.66 -26.98 17.12
CA ASN A 552 36.93 -26.25 16.92
C ASN A 552 38.03 -26.69 17.90
N GLY A 553 37.71 -27.54 18.89
CA GLY A 553 38.61 -28.08 19.89
C GLY A 553 38.84 -27.18 21.12
N GLN A 554 38.12 -26.07 21.27
CA GLN A 554 38.20 -25.13 22.38
C GLN A 554 36.83 -24.93 23.03
N LEU A 555 36.78 -24.73 24.35
CA LEU A 555 35.52 -24.48 25.06
C LEU A 555 35.34 -22.97 25.22
N ASN A 556 34.51 -22.35 24.38
CA ASN A 556 34.35 -20.91 24.32
C ASN A 556 33.25 -20.40 25.26
N SER A 557 33.22 -19.08 25.52
CA SER A 557 32.21 -18.45 26.40
C SER A 557 30.82 -18.56 25.78
N GLY A 558 29.97 -19.44 26.34
CA GLY A 558 28.61 -19.70 25.85
C GLY A 558 28.36 -21.16 25.43
N GLU A 559 29.42 -21.97 25.31
CA GLU A 559 29.33 -23.40 24.95
C GLU A 559 29.28 -24.30 26.20
N SER A 560 28.47 -25.36 26.18
CA SER A 560 28.44 -26.36 27.26
C SER A 560 29.49 -27.47 27.06
N CYS A 561 29.93 -27.68 25.82
CA CYS A 561 30.99 -28.61 25.41
C CYS A 561 31.44 -28.26 23.98
N ASP A 562 32.60 -28.74 23.53
CA ASP A 562 33.08 -28.64 22.14
C ASP A 562 33.69 -29.98 21.68
N GLY A 563 32.99 -30.72 20.81
CA GLY A 563 33.45 -32.02 20.32
C GLY A 563 33.81 -33.00 21.45
N GLY A 564 35.11 -33.27 21.64
CA GLY A 564 35.62 -34.11 22.74
C GLY A 564 35.94 -33.36 24.04
N ASN A 565 35.92 -32.03 24.03
CA ASN A 565 36.20 -31.17 25.17
C ASN A 565 34.90 -30.86 25.94
N LEU A 566 34.57 -31.72 26.90
CA LEU A 566 33.34 -31.62 27.71
C LEU A 566 33.48 -30.67 28.94
N GLY A 567 34.51 -29.82 28.96
CA GLY A 567 34.80 -28.97 30.13
C GLY A 567 35.17 -29.75 31.40
N GLY A 568 35.58 -31.03 31.25
CA GLY A 568 35.90 -31.91 32.37
C GLY A 568 34.70 -32.60 33.03
N LEU A 569 33.49 -32.47 32.46
CA LEU A 569 32.27 -33.09 32.98
C LEU A 569 32.10 -34.52 32.44
N GLY A 570 31.64 -35.42 33.31
CA GLY A 570 31.09 -36.73 32.95
C GLY A 570 29.62 -36.86 33.35
N CYS A 571 28.96 -37.97 32.95
CA CYS A 571 27.56 -38.23 33.28
C CYS A 571 27.28 -38.15 34.80
N SER A 572 28.24 -38.57 35.64
CA SER A 572 28.15 -38.50 37.09
C SER A 572 28.13 -37.09 37.68
N ASP A 573 28.66 -36.12 36.94
CA ASP A 573 28.71 -34.71 37.36
C ASP A 573 27.40 -33.97 37.06
N LEU A 574 26.64 -34.45 36.07
CA LEU A 574 25.29 -33.95 35.77
C LEU A 574 24.26 -34.48 36.76
N ASN A 575 24.41 -35.73 37.19
CA ASN A 575 23.61 -36.34 38.24
C ASN A 575 24.38 -37.51 38.85
N ARG A 576 24.44 -37.58 40.19
CA ARG A 576 25.11 -38.66 40.95
C ARG A 576 24.65 -40.09 40.62
N CYS A 577 23.51 -40.23 39.93
CA CYS A 577 22.90 -41.49 39.53
C CYS A 577 23.03 -41.81 38.03
N LEU A 578 23.75 -40.96 37.28
CA LEU A 578 24.08 -41.19 35.88
C LEU A 578 25.53 -41.68 35.80
N SER A 579 25.74 -42.76 35.05
CA SER A 579 27.04 -43.31 34.67
C SER A 579 27.09 -43.42 33.14
N GLY A 580 28.18 -43.91 32.57
CA GLY A 580 28.33 -44.05 31.12
C GLY A 580 29.09 -42.89 30.47
N VAL A 581 28.94 -42.76 29.15
CA VAL A 581 29.75 -41.84 28.33
C VAL A 581 28.94 -40.58 28.04
N LEU A 582 29.51 -39.43 28.37
CA LEU A 582 28.95 -38.12 28.01
C LEU A 582 29.58 -37.67 26.69
N GLU A 583 28.77 -37.18 25.76
CA GLU A 583 29.24 -36.69 24.47
C GLU A 583 28.80 -35.24 24.26
N CYS A 584 29.35 -34.58 23.25
CA CYS A 584 28.91 -33.27 22.83
C CYS A 584 28.10 -33.38 21.53
N ASN A 585 26.91 -32.79 21.48
CA ASN A 585 26.17 -32.67 20.23
C ASN A 585 26.89 -31.71 19.27
N ASN A 586 26.59 -31.78 17.97
CA ASN A 586 27.03 -30.79 16.97
C ASN A 586 26.50 -29.38 17.27
N ASP A 587 25.54 -29.32 18.19
CA ASP A 587 24.93 -28.14 18.72
C ASP A 587 25.53 -27.83 20.11
N CYS A 588 26.75 -28.23 20.48
CA CYS A 588 27.45 -27.80 21.72
C CYS A 588 26.65 -27.87 23.03
N THR A 589 25.60 -28.68 23.04
CA THR A 589 24.88 -29.11 24.22
C THR A 589 25.40 -30.48 24.62
N LEU A 590 25.40 -30.74 25.92
CA LEU A 590 25.81 -32.03 26.44
C LEU A 590 24.79 -33.10 26.00
N ASN A 591 25.27 -34.06 25.23
CA ASN A 591 24.50 -35.21 24.81
C ASN A 591 24.53 -36.27 25.92
N THR A 592 23.39 -36.40 26.60
CA THR A 592 23.22 -37.34 27.72
C THR A 592 22.62 -38.68 27.29
N ASN A 593 22.44 -38.94 25.99
CA ASN A 593 21.77 -40.17 25.50
C ASN A 593 22.56 -41.45 25.80
N LEU A 594 23.87 -41.37 25.97
CA LEU A 594 24.74 -42.49 26.38
C LEU A 594 25.04 -42.49 27.88
N CYS A 595 24.46 -41.54 28.64
CA CYS A 595 24.40 -41.64 30.08
C CYS A 595 23.36 -42.70 30.46
N VAL A 596 23.80 -43.74 31.14
CA VAL A 596 22.95 -44.78 31.67
C VAL A 596 22.62 -44.49 33.12
N TRP A 597 21.35 -44.73 33.48
CA TRP A 597 20.92 -44.62 34.86
C TRP A 597 21.45 -45.82 35.65
N ASP A 598 22.55 -45.60 36.38
CA ASP A 598 23.19 -46.61 37.22
C ASP A 598 23.48 -45.97 38.58
N CYS A 599 22.55 -46.15 39.52
CA CYS A 599 22.80 -45.81 40.93
C CYS A 599 23.34 -47.07 41.62
N PRO A 600 24.62 -47.11 42.04
CA PRO A 600 25.10 -48.19 42.86
C PRO A 600 24.47 -48.02 44.25
N ASN A 601 23.60 -48.98 44.61
CA ASN A 601 22.87 -49.09 45.89
C ASN A 601 21.51 -48.36 45.97
N GLY A 602 20.52 -48.92 45.26
CA GLY A 602 19.11 -49.03 45.65
C GLY A 602 18.50 -47.93 46.54
N GLY A 603 17.75 -47.02 45.92
CA GLY A 603 16.73 -46.19 46.58
C GLY A 603 15.57 -45.94 45.61
N GLY A 604 14.41 -46.55 45.87
CA GLY A 604 13.31 -46.67 44.91
C GLY A 604 12.29 -45.51 44.83
N VAL A 605 11.32 -45.75 43.94
CA VAL A 605 10.02 -45.12 43.62
C VAL A 605 9.97 -43.75 42.91
N ASN A 606 9.60 -43.77 41.62
CA ASN A 606 8.45 -43.06 41.02
C ASN A 606 8.34 -43.41 39.51
N ARG A 607 7.21 -43.98 39.04
CA ARG A 607 7.00 -44.44 37.65
C ARG A 607 5.79 -43.78 36.97
N CYS A 608 5.54 -42.49 37.21
CA CYS A 608 4.45 -41.80 36.52
C CYS A 608 4.72 -41.68 35.00
N GLY A 609 3.70 -41.92 34.19
CA GLY A 609 3.77 -41.88 32.73
C GLY A 609 4.09 -43.21 32.08
N ASN A 610 3.88 -44.31 32.80
CA ASN A 610 4.10 -45.67 32.27
C ASN A 610 2.78 -46.36 31.88
N GLY A 611 1.65 -45.64 31.92
CA GLY A 611 0.31 -46.17 31.66
C GLY A 611 -0.22 -47.09 32.77
N GLN A 612 0.55 -47.26 33.85
CA GLN A 612 0.31 -47.91 35.13
C GLN A 612 -0.52 -47.04 36.09
N LEU A 613 -1.27 -47.63 37.03
CA LEU A 613 -1.51 -46.97 38.32
C LEU A 613 -0.84 -47.82 39.40
N ASN A 614 0.40 -47.49 39.74
CA ASN A 614 1.20 -48.27 40.68
C ASN A 614 0.91 -47.86 42.14
N SER A 615 1.27 -48.74 43.08
CA SER A 615 1.10 -48.50 44.51
C SER A 615 1.93 -47.28 44.95
N GLY A 616 1.25 -46.15 45.22
CA GLY A 616 1.87 -44.87 45.58
C GLY A 616 1.59 -43.72 44.60
N GLU A 617 0.93 -43.98 43.47
CA GLU A 617 0.51 -42.98 42.47
C GLU A 617 -0.97 -42.62 42.67
N ARG A 618 -1.31 -41.32 42.56
CA ARG A 618 -2.71 -40.85 42.60
C ARG A 618 -3.34 -40.77 41.20
N CYS A 619 -2.55 -40.56 40.16
CA CYS A 619 -2.98 -40.49 38.76
C CYS A 619 -1.80 -40.75 37.80
N ASP A 620 -2.07 -41.21 36.57
CA ASP A 620 -1.10 -41.42 35.48
C ASP A 620 -1.63 -40.87 34.15
N PHE A 621 -0.85 -40.00 33.50
CA PHE A 621 -1.25 -39.24 32.31
C PHE A 621 -1.34 -40.07 31.02
N MET A 622 -0.80 -41.29 30.99
CA MET A 622 -0.89 -42.19 29.84
C MET A 622 -1.99 -43.25 29.98
N ARG A 623 -2.76 -43.24 31.08
CA ARG A 623 -3.88 -44.17 31.32
C ARG A 623 -5.23 -43.48 31.14
N VAL A 624 -6.22 -44.19 30.59
CA VAL A 624 -7.63 -43.76 30.55
C VAL A 624 -8.52 -44.87 31.16
N PRO A 625 -9.26 -44.62 32.27
CA PRO A 625 -9.25 -43.41 33.08
C PRO A 625 -7.92 -43.23 33.83
N ASN A 626 -7.46 -41.98 33.94
CA ASN A 626 -6.16 -41.58 34.50
C ASN A 626 -6.06 -41.68 36.04
N GLY A 627 -7.16 -42.02 36.72
CA GLY A 627 -7.23 -42.17 38.18
C GLY A 627 -7.83 -40.97 38.94
N CYS A 628 -8.06 -39.82 38.28
CA CYS A 628 -8.77 -38.68 38.86
C CYS A 628 -10.30 -38.83 38.69
N GLN A 629 -11.11 -38.26 39.60
CA GLN A 629 -12.58 -38.21 39.41
C GLN A 629 -12.95 -37.22 38.29
N PHE A 630 -14.20 -37.31 37.79
CA PHE A 630 -14.74 -36.37 36.81
C PHE A 630 -14.51 -34.93 37.31
N ASP A 631 -13.99 -34.07 36.41
CA ASP A 631 -13.68 -32.65 36.60
C ASP A 631 -12.31 -32.31 37.24
N MET A 632 -11.34 -33.24 37.24
CA MET A 632 -9.96 -32.99 37.69
C MET A 632 -8.89 -33.39 36.68
N GLU A 633 -7.81 -32.60 36.60
CA GLU A 633 -6.63 -32.89 35.79
C GLU A 633 -5.44 -33.37 36.65
N CYS A 634 -4.65 -34.29 36.11
CA CYS A 634 -3.45 -34.82 36.75
C CYS A 634 -2.24 -33.93 36.40
N VAL A 635 -1.79 -33.09 37.33
CA VAL A 635 -0.74 -32.09 37.09
C VAL A 635 0.57 -32.43 37.80
N ARG A 636 1.71 -32.01 37.21
CA ARG A 636 3.05 -32.17 37.81
C ARG A 636 3.30 -31.05 38.83
N SER A 637 3.45 -31.40 40.12
CA SER A 637 3.87 -30.45 41.16
C SER A 637 5.38 -30.57 41.41
N GLY A 638 6.15 -29.80 40.63
CA GLY A 638 7.60 -29.69 40.76
C GLY A 638 8.43 -30.83 40.13
N PRO A 639 9.77 -30.69 40.13
CA PRO A 639 10.67 -31.52 39.31
C PRO A 639 10.80 -32.99 39.75
N THR A 640 10.24 -33.39 40.90
CA THR A 640 10.37 -34.77 41.43
C THR A 640 9.13 -35.34 42.15
N LYS A 641 7.92 -34.76 42.04
CA LYS A 641 6.71 -35.32 42.68
C LYS A 641 5.47 -35.33 41.75
N CYS A 642 5.09 -36.51 41.30
CA CYS A 642 3.78 -36.79 40.70
C CYS A 642 2.76 -37.08 41.81
N ARG A 643 2.16 -36.05 42.42
CA ARG A 643 1.01 -36.22 43.34
C ARG A 643 0.16 -34.96 43.38
N GLU A 644 -0.87 -34.85 42.53
CA GLU A 644 -2.21 -34.36 42.92
C GLU A 644 -3.14 -34.25 41.69
N CYS A 645 -4.43 -34.56 41.90
CA CYS A 645 -5.49 -34.19 40.98
C CYS A 645 -5.96 -32.79 41.40
N THR A 646 -5.91 -31.80 40.51
CA THR A 646 -6.32 -30.42 40.81
C THR A 646 -7.56 -30.05 39.99
N GLY A 647 -8.54 -29.42 40.63
CA GLY A 647 -9.72 -28.87 39.95
C GLY A 647 -9.47 -27.45 39.44
N LEU A 648 -10.08 -27.09 38.31
CA LEU A 648 -10.18 -25.70 37.86
C LEU A 648 -11.16 -24.98 38.80
N ASP A 649 -10.64 -24.06 39.62
CA ASP A 649 -11.40 -23.39 40.68
C ASP A 649 -12.38 -22.38 40.05
N ALA A 650 -13.66 -22.74 39.97
CA ALA A 650 -14.74 -21.91 39.39
C ALA A 650 -14.96 -20.56 40.11
N ASP A 651 -14.28 -20.36 41.25
CA ASP A 651 -14.36 -19.21 42.17
C ASP A 651 -13.30 -18.12 41.90
N VAL A 652 -12.47 -18.25 40.86
CA VAL A 652 -11.47 -17.24 40.48
C VAL A 652 -11.98 -16.40 39.31
N ARG A 653 -11.94 -15.07 39.46
CA ARG A 653 -12.30 -14.09 38.42
C ARG A 653 -11.12 -13.14 38.15
N THR A 654 -10.97 -12.74 36.89
CA THR A 654 -10.01 -11.71 36.49
C THR A 654 -10.71 -10.37 36.38
N ARG A 655 -10.19 -9.35 37.06
CA ARG A 655 -10.67 -7.97 37.01
C ARG A 655 -9.57 -7.09 36.41
N ILE A 656 -9.92 -6.32 35.39
CA ILE A 656 -9.01 -5.36 34.75
C ILE A 656 -9.39 -3.97 35.21
N ILE A 657 -8.41 -3.21 35.69
CA ILE A 657 -8.56 -1.80 36.06
C ILE A 657 -7.64 -1.00 35.13
N SER A 658 -8.20 -0.04 34.40
CA SER A 658 -7.43 0.81 33.48
C SER A 658 -7.37 2.23 34.04
N THR A 659 -6.19 2.85 34.00
CA THR A 659 -6.06 4.29 34.24
C THR A 659 -6.59 5.08 33.03
N PRO A 660 -6.97 6.36 33.22
CA PRO A 660 -7.22 7.26 32.10
C PRO A 660 -5.98 7.33 31.17
N CYS A 661 -6.21 7.61 29.90
CA CYS A 661 -5.13 7.81 28.93
C CYS A 661 -4.37 9.09 29.28
N GLU A 662 -3.06 8.99 29.51
CA GLU A 662 -2.18 10.11 29.83
C GLU A 662 -1.34 10.48 28.60
N ASP A 663 -1.19 11.78 28.37
CA ASP A 663 -0.35 12.36 27.30
C ASP A 663 1.13 12.15 27.63
N ASP A 664 1.86 11.52 26.71
CA ASP A 664 3.29 11.18 26.82
C ASP A 664 4.21 12.24 26.18
N GLY A 665 3.63 13.32 25.64
CA GLY A 665 4.35 14.51 25.20
C GLY A 665 5.08 14.37 23.86
N SER A 666 4.70 13.38 23.04
CA SER A 666 5.21 13.16 21.68
C SER A 666 4.57 14.08 20.62
N GLY A 667 3.43 14.72 20.93
CA GLY A 667 2.73 15.65 20.03
C GLY A 667 1.98 14.94 18.89
N ASP A 668 1.57 13.69 19.11
CA ASP A 668 0.66 12.92 18.26
C ASP A 668 -0.60 12.52 19.04
N ASN A 669 -1.63 12.01 18.35
CA ASN A 669 -2.92 11.70 19.00
C ASN A 669 -2.90 10.39 19.82
N VAL A 670 -1.73 9.96 20.28
CA VAL A 670 -1.50 8.72 21.04
C VAL A 670 -0.96 9.11 22.41
N GLY A 671 -1.37 8.38 23.45
CA GLY A 671 -0.86 8.48 24.80
C GLY A 671 -0.72 7.10 25.42
N VAL A 672 -0.37 7.04 26.71
CA VAL A 672 -0.13 5.79 27.43
C VAL A 672 -1.15 5.62 28.56
N ARG A 673 -1.61 4.38 28.79
CA ARG A 673 -2.38 4.01 29.98
C ARG A 673 -1.84 2.74 30.60
N THR A 674 -2.01 2.60 31.91
CA THR A 674 -1.65 1.41 32.64
C THR A 674 -2.91 0.56 32.87
N GLU A 675 -2.85 -0.71 32.48
CA GLU A 675 -3.85 -1.72 32.82
C GLU A 675 -3.32 -2.60 33.96
N THR A 676 -4.02 -2.61 35.09
CA THR A 676 -3.77 -3.51 36.22
C THR A 676 -4.73 -4.70 36.14
N ILE A 677 -4.19 -5.89 35.91
CA ILE A 677 -4.92 -7.15 35.87
C ILE A 677 -4.84 -7.80 37.25
N ILE A 678 -5.98 -7.96 37.92
CA ILE A 678 -6.08 -8.53 39.27
C ILE A 678 -6.87 -9.84 39.21
N LYS A 679 -6.29 -10.95 39.66
CA LYS A 679 -7.02 -12.21 39.88
C LYS A 679 -7.54 -12.23 41.29
N ILE A 680 -8.85 -12.37 41.45
CA ILE A 680 -9.53 -12.30 42.74
C ILE A 680 -10.32 -13.60 42.95
N ARG A 681 -10.25 -14.13 44.17
CA ARG A 681 -11.15 -15.17 44.65
C ARG A 681 -12.48 -14.53 45.06
N GLU A 682 -13.55 -14.82 44.34
CA GLU A 682 -14.85 -14.15 44.48
C GLU A 682 -15.49 -14.42 45.87
N SER A 683 -15.34 -15.64 46.40
CA SER A 683 -15.86 -16.01 47.71
C SER A 683 -15.20 -15.32 48.92
N THR A 684 -13.92 -14.92 48.81
CA THR A 684 -13.16 -14.35 49.94
C THR A 684 -12.70 -12.90 49.70
N GLY A 685 -12.82 -12.39 48.47
CA GLY A 685 -12.27 -11.11 48.06
C GLY A 685 -10.74 -11.05 48.06
N ALA A 686 -10.06 -12.19 48.16
CA ALA A 686 -8.60 -12.25 48.26
C ALA A 686 -7.97 -12.06 46.87
N ILE A 687 -7.02 -11.13 46.77
CA ILE A 687 -6.18 -10.96 45.58
C ILE A 687 -5.17 -12.11 45.53
N ILE A 688 -5.22 -12.88 44.46
CA ILE A 688 -4.32 -14.03 44.22
C ILE A 688 -3.07 -13.56 43.48
N ASP A 689 -3.24 -12.64 42.53
CA ASP A 689 -2.19 -12.21 41.61
C ASP A 689 -2.53 -10.83 41.04
N THR A 690 -1.51 -10.01 40.79
CA THR A 690 -1.64 -8.66 40.21
C THR A 690 -0.53 -8.43 39.20
N GLN A 691 -0.89 -8.01 37.99
CA GLN A 691 0.04 -7.67 36.93
C GLN A 691 -0.27 -6.28 36.38
N GLU A 692 0.75 -5.45 36.18
CA GLU A 692 0.63 -4.15 35.52
C GLU A 692 1.21 -4.23 34.11
N LEU A 693 0.50 -3.64 33.15
CA LEU A 693 0.90 -3.60 31.75
C LEU A 693 0.66 -2.20 31.19
N GLU A 694 1.66 -1.64 30.53
CA GLU A 694 1.53 -0.38 29.79
C GLU A 694 0.98 -0.64 28.39
N LYS A 695 0.00 0.16 27.97
CA LYS A 695 -0.60 0.10 26.64
C LYS A 695 -0.76 1.48 26.04
N GLU A 696 -0.61 1.55 24.72
CA GLU A 696 -0.94 2.72 23.93
C GLU A 696 -2.46 2.94 23.87
N CYS A 697 -2.89 4.19 23.88
CA CYS A 697 -4.28 4.61 23.79
C CYS A 697 -4.41 5.89 22.98
N THR A 698 -5.57 6.14 22.37
CA THR A 698 -5.81 7.34 21.57
C THR A 698 -6.45 8.46 22.39
N LEU A 699 -5.93 9.67 22.26
CA LEU A 699 -6.45 10.87 22.92
C LEU A 699 -7.54 11.52 22.06
N ILE A 700 -8.70 11.81 22.68
CA ILE A 700 -9.86 12.40 21.96
C ILE A 700 -9.63 13.89 21.65
N LYS A 701 -8.65 14.52 22.33
CA LYS A 701 -8.17 15.89 22.08
C LYS A 701 -6.91 16.16 22.90
N GLU A 702 -5.78 16.47 22.27
CA GLU A 702 -4.65 17.10 22.96
C GLU A 702 -5.10 18.46 23.49
N THR A 703 -5.03 18.66 24.81
CA THR A 703 -5.19 19.99 25.38
C THR A 703 -3.84 20.64 25.35
N ASP A 704 -3.54 21.35 24.26
CA ASP A 704 -2.44 22.31 24.19
C ASP A 704 -2.47 23.15 25.47
N ILE A 705 -1.53 22.91 26.39
CA ILE A 705 -1.24 23.89 27.45
C ILE A 705 -0.44 24.98 26.73
N PRO A 706 -1.04 26.13 26.40
CA PRO A 706 -0.32 27.13 25.64
C PRO A 706 0.64 27.77 26.64
N PHE A 707 1.91 27.37 26.61
CA PHE A 707 2.97 28.05 27.34
C PHE A 707 3.01 29.55 26.96
N PHE A 708 2.49 29.88 25.77
CA PHE A 708 2.30 31.24 25.26
C PHE A 708 0.83 31.64 25.13
N THR A 709 0.12 31.84 26.24
CA THR A 709 -1.08 32.69 26.19
C THR A 709 -0.66 34.13 25.87
N ALA A 710 -1.53 34.91 25.21
CA ALA A 710 -1.28 36.33 24.97
C ALA A 710 -0.96 37.10 26.27
N ALA A 711 -1.50 36.63 27.40
CA ALA A 711 -1.19 37.14 28.73
C ALA A 711 0.27 36.87 29.13
N ASN A 712 0.79 35.66 28.91
CA ASN A 712 2.19 35.32 29.20
C ASN A 712 3.16 36.11 28.31
N ILE A 713 2.84 36.29 27.03
CA ILE A 713 3.63 37.14 26.12
C ILE A 713 3.62 38.60 26.60
N ALA A 714 2.46 39.12 27.01
CA ALA A 714 2.36 40.48 27.54
C ALA A 714 3.17 40.65 28.82
N ILE A 715 3.16 39.68 29.73
CA ILE A 715 3.94 39.70 30.97
C ILE A 715 5.44 39.68 30.66
N VAL A 716 5.90 38.83 29.73
CA VAL A 716 7.31 38.79 29.30
C VAL A 716 7.74 40.11 28.67
N MET A 717 6.89 40.71 27.82
CA MET A 717 7.18 42.01 27.21
C MET A 717 7.22 43.13 28.24
N ILE A 718 6.36 43.11 29.26
CA ILE A 718 6.39 44.06 30.38
C ILE A 718 7.68 43.88 31.19
N LEU A 719 8.08 42.65 31.51
CA LEU A 719 9.29 42.36 32.27
C LEU A 719 10.56 42.75 31.49
N LEU A 720 10.60 42.50 30.17
CA LEU A 720 11.70 42.95 29.30
C LEU A 720 11.75 44.48 29.19
N SER A 721 10.59 45.14 29.12
CA SER A 721 10.51 46.60 29.10
C SER A 721 10.99 47.20 30.42
N LEU A 722 10.58 46.64 31.56
CA LEU A 722 11.04 47.05 32.89
C LEU A 722 12.54 46.76 33.08
N TYR A 723 13.03 45.62 32.60
CA TYR A 723 14.46 45.29 32.61
C TYR A 723 15.27 46.27 31.74
N TYR A 724 14.77 46.63 30.57
CA TYR A 724 15.42 47.60 29.69
C TYR A 724 15.43 49.01 30.30
N ILE A 725 14.32 49.42 30.93
CA ILE A 725 14.25 50.69 31.67
C ILE A 725 15.22 50.67 32.86
N TYR A 726 15.26 49.58 33.62
CA TYR A 726 16.16 49.41 34.76
C TYR A 726 17.64 49.45 34.35
N THR A 727 18.01 48.71 33.30
CA THR A 727 19.39 48.69 32.78
C THR A 727 19.81 50.03 32.19
N ARG A 728 18.88 50.76 31.55
CA ARG A 728 19.14 52.11 31.06
C ARG A 728 19.25 53.13 32.20
N TYR A 729 18.42 53.03 33.24
CA TYR A 729 18.50 53.86 34.44
C TYR A 729 19.84 53.68 35.17
N LYS A 730 20.30 52.44 35.32
CA LYS A 730 21.62 52.10 35.92
C LYS A 730 22.82 52.57 35.09
N LYS A 731 22.63 52.98 33.84
CA LYS A 731 23.70 53.50 32.98
C LYS A 731 23.82 55.03 33.02
N HIS A 732 22.83 55.71 33.61
CA HIS A 732 22.76 57.18 33.71
C HIS A 732 22.89 57.72 35.14
N HIS A 733 22.97 56.83 36.12
CA HIS A 733 23.40 57.08 37.51
C HIS A 733 24.56 56.16 37.82
#